data_AF-A0A8T8DYH5-F1
#
_entry.id   AF-A0A8T8DYH5-F1
#
_cell.length_a   1.000
_cell.length_b   1.000
_cell.length_c   1.000
_cell.angle_alpha   90.00
_cell.angle_beta   90.00
_cell.angle_gamma   90.00
#
_symmetry.space_group_name_H-M   'P 1'
#
loop_
_entity.id
_entity.type
_entity.pdbx_description
1 polymer ?
#
loop_
_entity_poly.entity_id
_entity_poly.type
_entity_poly.pdbx_seq_one_letter_code
_entity_poly.pdbx_strand_id
1 'polypeptide(L)'
;MNPLKALLEWLLRGKDRDGTEPKEPETPEEPEEPEEPKEPPESGPEEPEEPEPEPEPEPEPEPESSRSSWVTNRGTDYETRVHTVWGDPTEPRAVIVAGQHGIEPAGWRAAERILEQYDVNRGYVKIIPRADPTAIASESYEGASGNLNRKWTIGADPSSNVANNLWGEISYGSPDLVIDLHSSGGILSDGSGVGQAIFPSSGLESAADEIADYLNGRFGLSGEMRISRGNTQDGGGGPLLSHKVAADLDAEALLFESTRDGTTLEDRIDLTVEFAVRALEEIGIELREREDALEPLEALDLGSDDQQQAGQSRHSGVRIRAEQDLGGLECRISEQTSGLVMAYLKDGSGEILEQRSIDTLEAGDSFRFLTPLEAGKGYQVVCAAGGAPYDRGRSHVEYPIESEALTATAGIYTAGGTETTRYRYNIDRIRPLRSVEESQPQVALGAVKPSDPMPDYHSATGVEATRGENCHIVDDPAGGDGKVLEVFYREGEVLGINERVYLENAVGYEPEIVHGRYEIFIPETFEIRQGYDHGGTKLPGVADHRGDPPDNEGGGAGGERNPGSYSTREFASSRDGLYNETDGADIPINSQVYDATYDPEEHPHGWHHCWSMGVNKGSWYTIDYRTILNTPGESDGRILGWINGELAFDSDELAKEDGEFDGYLFLEEQFAERGIPLWRRHYHYGGGWGSPKDQSLYERNLSIWVDDNVPKMD
;
A
#
# COMPACT_ATOMS: atom_id res chain seq x y z
N MET A 1 -6.54 -43.83 -39.43
CA MET A 1 -5.17 -44.40 -39.47
C MET A 1 -4.23 -43.29 -38.98
N ASN A 2 -3.53 -43.50 -37.87
CA ASN A 2 -2.98 -42.44 -37.01
C ASN A 2 -1.62 -41.89 -37.56
N PRO A 3 -1.48 -40.57 -37.84
CA PRO A 3 -0.25 -39.94 -38.34
C PRO A 3 0.96 -40.09 -37.40
N LEU A 4 0.73 -40.29 -36.10
CA LEU A 4 1.81 -40.45 -35.11
C LEU A 4 2.65 -41.73 -35.33
N LYS A 5 2.09 -42.74 -36.01
CA LYS A 5 2.77 -44.03 -36.23
C LYS A 5 3.79 -43.98 -37.39
N ALA A 6 3.60 -43.06 -38.35
CA ALA A 6 4.51 -42.89 -39.48
C ALA A 6 5.76 -42.08 -39.11
N LEU A 7 5.65 -41.15 -38.14
CA LEU A 7 6.76 -40.33 -37.68
C LEU A 7 7.73 -41.12 -36.77
N LEU A 8 7.22 -42.05 -35.96
CA LEU A 8 8.05 -42.92 -35.11
C LEU A 8 8.85 -43.97 -35.90
N GLU A 9 8.35 -44.44 -37.04
CA GLU A 9 9.07 -45.41 -37.88
C GLU A 9 10.16 -44.76 -38.75
N TRP A 10 10.11 -43.45 -38.96
CA TRP A 10 11.13 -42.67 -39.67
C TRP A 10 12.32 -42.31 -38.75
N LEU A 11 12.05 -41.92 -37.50
CA LEU A 11 13.10 -41.53 -36.54
C LEU A 11 13.98 -42.69 -36.04
N LEU A 12 13.53 -43.94 -36.21
CA LEU A 12 14.27 -45.13 -35.79
C LEU A 12 15.15 -45.77 -36.88
N ARG A 13 15.31 -45.11 -38.04
CA ARG A 13 16.19 -45.59 -39.13
C ARG A 13 17.26 -44.58 -39.48
N GLY A 14 18.47 -44.81 -38.96
CA GLY A 14 19.70 -44.51 -39.70
C GLY A 14 20.63 -43.45 -39.09
N LYS A 15 21.48 -43.87 -38.17
CA LYS A 15 22.88 -43.42 -38.14
C LYS A 15 23.69 -44.41 -38.95
N ASP A 16 24.38 -43.94 -39.99
CA ASP A 16 25.79 -44.29 -40.26
C ASP A 16 26.37 -43.59 -41.51
N ARG A 17 27.48 -42.90 -41.25
CA ARG A 17 28.73 -42.79 -42.04
C ARG A 17 28.99 -41.67 -43.06
N ASP A 18 30.12 -41.03 -42.77
CA ASP A 18 31.22 -40.55 -43.63
C ASP A 18 31.00 -39.44 -44.66
N GLY A 19 31.51 -38.26 -44.30
CA GLY A 19 32.80 -37.78 -44.83
C GLY A 19 32.89 -37.48 -46.32
N THR A 20 32.82 -36.21 -46.69
CA THR A 20 33.84 -35.44 -47.46
C THR A 20 33.25 -34.10 -47.93
N GLU A 21 33.91 -33.00 -47.57
CA GLU A 21 33.84 -31.72 -48.28
C GLU A 21 34.40 -31.88 -49.70
N PRO A 22 33.90 -31.16 -50.74
CA PRO A 22 34.45 -29.82 -51.00
C PRO A 22 33.54 -28.79 -51.71
N LYS A 23 33.88 -27.51 -51.44
CA LYS A 23 33.95 -26.32 -52.30
C LYS A 23 32.68 -25.70 -52.94
N GLU A 24 32.54 -24.40 -52.62
CA GLU A 24 31.81 -23.36 -53.36
C GLU A 24 32.16 -23.32 -54.86
N PRO A 25 31.22 -22.86 -55.70
CA PRO A 25 31.50 -21.62 -56.40
C PRO A 25 30.30 -20.66 -56.57
N GLU A 26 30.64 -19.38 -56.43
CA GLU A 26 30.28 -18.21 -57.27
C GLU A 26 28.84 -18.01 -57.76
N THR A 27 28.26 -16.90 -57.27
CA THR A 27 27.14 -16.14 -57.85
C THR A 27 27.44 -15.62 -59.27
N PRO A 28 26.44 -15.67 -60.15
CA PRO A 28 26.30 -14.63 -61.18
C PRO A 28 24.88 -14.03 -61.24
N GLU A 29 24.88 -12.71 -61.16
CA GLU A 29 24.06 -11.67 -61.81
C GLU A 29 22.65 -12.00 -62.35
N GLU A 30 21.70 -11.18 -61.89
CA GLU A 30 20.39 -10.91 -62.49
C GLU A 30 20.48 -10.44 -63.95
N PRO A 31 19.45 -10.77 -64.76
CA PRO A 31 19.03 -9.85 -65.81
C PRO A 31 17.54 -9.49 -65.74
N GLU A 32 17.31 -8.25 -66.16
CA GLU A 32 16.12 -7.40 -66.09
C GLU A 32 14.82 -7.99 -66.68
N GLU A 33 13.71 -7.45 -66.15
CA GLU A 33 12.32 -7.64 -66.55
C GLU A 33 12.03 -7.37 -68.05
N PRO A 34 11.04 -8.07 -68.62
CA PRO A 34 10.26 -7.53 -69.72
C PRO A 34 8.76 -7.38 -69.38
N GLU A 35 8.23 -6.27 -69.89
CA GLU A 35 6.90 -5.66 -69.71
C GLU A 35 5.67 -6.58 -69.91
N GLU A 36 4.63 -6.30 -69.13
CA GLU A 36 3.28 -6.86 -69.23
C GLU A 36 2.56 -6.49 -70.54
N PRO A 37 1.91 -7.45 -71.23
CA PRO A 37 0.90 -7.15 -72.23
C PRO A 37 -0.51 -7.13 -71.63
N LYS A 38 -1.23 -6.03 -71.88
CA LYS A 38 -2.64 -5.80 -71.52
C LYS A 38 -3.60 -6.83 -72.13
N GLU A 39 -4.47 -7.41 -71.32
CA GLU A 39 -5.62 -8.22 -71.75
C GLU A 39 -6.83 -7.37 -72.20
N PRO A 40 -7.62 -7.81 -73.20
CA PRO A 40 -8.91 -7.22 -73.55
C PRO A 40 -10.09 -7.95 -72.87
N PRO A 41 -11.27 -7.30 -72.71
CA PRO A 41 -12.35 -7.84 -71.89
C PRO A 41 -13.34 -8.77 -72.64
N GLU A 42 -13.79 -9.77 -71.86
CA GLU A 42 -15.10 -10.45 -71.77
C GLU A 42 -15.90 -10.86 -73.02
N SER A 43 -16.32 -12.13 -73.07
CA SER A 43 -17.71 -12.51 -72.72
C SER A 43 -18.09 -13.96 -73.11
N GLY A 44 -18.67 -14.69 -72.14
CA GLY A 44 -19.60 -15.81 -72.33
C GLY A 44 -19.15 -17.18 -71.78
N PRO A 45 -20.08 -18.12 -71.52
CA PRO A 45 -21.29 -18.04 -70.68
C PRO A 45 -21.23 -19.00 -69.47
N GLU A 46 -21.98 -18.70 -68.41
CA GLU A 46 -22.05 -19.44 -67.14
C GLU A 46 -22.54 -20.90 -67.26
N GLU A 47 -21.79 -21.84 -66.66
CA GLU A 47 -22.24 -23.17 -66.25
C GLU A 47 -22.80 -23.10 -64.82
N PRO A 48 -23.80 -23.93 -64.44
CA PRO A 48 -24.41 -23.88 -63.12
C PRO A 48 -23.46 -24.47 -62.06
N GLU A 49 -23.13 -23.67 -61.05
CA GLU A 49 -22.34 -24.08 -59.88
C GLU A 49 -23.06 -25.19 -59.09
N GLU A 50 -22.30 -26.23 -58.73
CA GLU A 50 -22.70 -27.22 -57.74
C GLU A 50 -22.90 -26.52 -56.38
N PRO A 51 -23.92 -26.88 -55.58
CA PRO A 51 -24.12 -26.24 -54.28
C PRO A 51 -22.93 -26.53 -53.36
N GLU A 52 -22.32 -25.47 -52.84
CA GLU A 52 -21.26 -25.54 -51.84
C GLU A 52 -21.72 -26.38 -50.64
N PRO A 53 -20.83 -27.21 -50.05
CA PRO A 53 -21.16 -27.92 -48.82
C PRO A 53 -21.52 -26.89 -47.73
N GLU A 54 -22.65 -27.12 -47.05
CA GLU A 54 -23.07 -26.28 -45.91
C GLU A 54 -21.89 -26.18 -44.92
N PRO A 55 -21.55 -24.96 -44.44
CA PRO A 55 -20.49 -24.81 -43.46
C PRO A 55 -20.85 -25.65 -42.23
N GLU A 56 -19.87 -26.42 -41.74
CA GLU A 56 -20.01 -27.09 -40.44
C GLU A 56 -20.45 -26.04 -39.41
N PRO A 57 -21.43 -26.35 -38.54
CA PRO A 57 -21.84 -25.40 -37.52
C PRO A 57 -20.61 -24.97 -36.73
N GLU A 58 -20.39 -23.66 -36.64
CA GLU A 58 -19.34 -23.10 -35.79
C GLU A 58 -19.48 -23.72 -34.39
N PRO A 59 -18.37 -24.12 -33.74
CA PRO A 59 -18.45 -24.58 -32.36
C PRO A 59 -19.16 -23.50 -31.54
N GLU A 60 -20.15 -23.91 -30.74
CA GLU A 60 -20.81 -22.98 -29.81
C GLU A 60 -19.71 -22.26 -29.02
N PRO A 61 -19.77 -20.92 -28.89
CA PRO A 61 -18.76 -20.19 -28.12
C PRO A 61 -18.70 -20.80 -26.72
N GLU A 62 -17.50 -21.14 -26.25
CA GLU A 62 -17.33 -21.55 -24.85
C GLU A 62 -17.95 -20.47 -23.96
N PRO A 63 -18.67 -20.85 -22.88
CA PRO A 63 -19.26 -19.86 -22.00
C PRO A 63 -18.16 -18.94 -21.47
N GLU A 64 -18.20 -17.66 -21.84
CA GLU A 64 -17.25 -16.68 -21.35
C GLU A 64 -17.32 -16.62 -19.82
N SER A 65 -16.19 -16.83 -19.16
CA SER A 65 -16.07 -16.71 -17.71
C SER A 65 -16.42 -15.27 -17.31
N SER A 66 -17.45 -15.08 -16.49
CA SER A 66 -17.82 -13.75 -16.00
C SER A 66 -17.25 -13.53 -14.59
N ARG A 67 -16.52 -12.42 -14.44
CA ARG A 67 -15.98 -11.96 -13.16
C ARG A 67 -16.71 -10.71 -12.71
N SER A 68 -17.07 -10.65 -11.44
CA SER A 68 -17.56 -9.42 -10.84
C SER A 68 -17.12 -9.32 -9.40
N SER A 69 -17.00 -8.09 -8.90
CA SER A 69 -16.74 -7.85 -7.49
C SER A 69 -17.53 -6.67 -6.96
N TRP A 70 -17.84 -6.71 -5.67
CA TRP A 70 -18.44 -5.61 -4.95
C TRP A 70 -17.85 -5.49 -3.56
N VAL A 71 -18.14 -4.38 -2.90
CA VAL A 71 -17.65 -4.08 -1.56
C VAL A 71 -18.76 -4.31 -0.55
N THR A 72 -18.45 -5.05 0.51
CA THR A 72 -19.31 -5.22 1.69
C THR A 72 -18.70 -4.48 2.88
N ASN A 73 -19.47 -4.26 3.95
CA ASN A 73 -19.08 -3.43 5.09
C ASN A 73 -18.64 -2.00 4.70
N ARG A 74 -19.23 -1.45 3.62
CA ARG A 74 -18.84 -0.17 3.04
C ARG A 74 -18.86 0.96 4.06
N GLY A 75 -17.82 1.78 4.07
CA GLY A 75 -17.69 2.92 4.97
C GLY A 75 -17.41 2.54 6.42
N THR A 76 -16.82 1.36 6.65
CA THR A 76 -16.34 0.90 7.97
C THR A 76 -14.90 0.39 7.85
N ASP A 77 -14.18 0.26 8.96
CA ASP A 77 -12.82 -0.32 8.97
C ASP A 77 -12.76 -1.79 8.49
N TYR A 78 -13.91 -2.43 8.36
CA TYR A 78 -14.07 -3.79 7.85
C TYR A 78 -14.45 -3.84 6.36
N GLU A 79 -14.41 -2.71 5.67
CA GLU A 79 -14.68 -2.63 4.24
C GLU A 79 -13.81 -3.65 3.50
N THR A 80 -14.46 -4.59 2.82
CA THR A 80 -13.76 -5.68 2.13
C THR A 80 -14.48 -6.05 0.85
N ARG A 81 -13.73 -6.66 -0.08
CA ARG A 81 -14.22 -7.02 -1.40
C ARG A 81 -14.69 -8.46 -1.44
N VAL A 82 -15.87 -8.65 -1.99
CA VAL A 82 -16.43 -9.94 -2.36
C VAL A 82 -16.25 -10.11 -3.85
N HIS A 83 -15.65 -11.23 -4.25
CA HIS A 83 -15.41 -11.57 -5.63
C HIS A 83 -16.31 -12.72 -6.05
N THR A 84 -16.73 -12.72 -7.30
CA THR A 84 -17.45 -13.82 -7.92
C THR A 84 -16.80 -14.16 -9.25
N VAL A 85 -16.63 -15.46 -9.46
CA VAL A 85 -16.11 -16.05 -10.69
C VAL A 85 -17.08 -17.16 -11.06
N TRP A 86 -17.78 -17.05 -12.20
CA TRP A 86 -18.91 -17.96 -12.47
C TRP A 86 -19.51 -17.93 -13.90
N GLY A 87 -20.18 -19.05 -14.26
CA GLY A 87 -21.31 -19.21 -15.22
C GLY A 87 -22.41 -20.25 -14.79
N ASP A 88 -23.68 -20.09 -15.21
CA ASP A 88 -25.00 -20.76 -14.84
C ASP A 88 -25.39 -21.03 -13.33
N PRO A 89 -26.45 -20.38 -12.75
CA PRO A 89 -26.67 -20.37 -11.29
C PRO A 89 -27.44 -21.62 -10.85
N THR A 90 -27.67 -22.54 -11.80
CA THR A 90 -28.20 -23.89 -11.57
C THR A 90 -27.08 -24.92 -11.36
N GLU A 91 -25.83 -24.53 -11.49
CA GLU A 91 -24.65 -25.37 -11.24
C GLU A 91 -24.17 -25.31 -9.78
N PRO A 92 -23.27 -26.22 -9.34
CA PRO A 92 -22.76 -26.23 -7.97
C PRO A 92 -22.11 -24.90 -7.58
N ARG A 93 -22.33 -24.47 -6.34
CA ARG A 93 -21.93 -23.16 -5.81
C ARG A 93 -21.05 -23.33 -4.58
N ALA A 94 -19.95 -22.60 -4.54
CA ALA A 94 -19.07 -22.55 -3.39
C ALA A 94 -18.80 -21.11 -2.92
N VAL A 95 -18.50 -20.98 -1.63
CA VAL A 95 -17.92 -19.77 -1.05
C VAL A 95 -16.58 -20.11 -0.39
N ILE A 96 -15.52 -19.41 -0.75
CA ILE A 96 -14.23 -19.44 -0.04
C ILE A 96 -14.17 -18.22 0.87
N VAL A 97 -13.93 -18.45 2.16
CA VAL A 97 -13.74 -17.41 3.17
C VAL A 97 -12.34 -17.55 3.75
N ALA A 98 -11.59 -16.46 3.76
CA ALA A 98 -10.25 -16.41 4.31
C ALA A 98 -10.00 -15.09 5.06
N GLY A 99 -8.90 -15.04 5.82
CA GLY A 99 -8.47 -13.81 6.48
C GLY A 99 -9.34 -13.39 7.65
N GLN A 100 -9.94 -14.35 8.37
CA GLN A 100 -10.60 -14.09 9.65
C GLN A 100 -9.60 -13.74 10.76
N HIS A 101 -8.34 -14.17 10.61
CA HIS A 101 -7.21 -13.82 11.48
C HIS A 101 -6.06 -13.27 10.61
N GLY A 102 -5.45 -12.16 11.01
CA GLY A 102 -4.37 -11.52 10.26
C GLY A 102 -3.04 -12.25 10.31
N ILE A 103 -2.71 -12.88 11.44
CA ILE A 103 -1.48 -13.69 11.60
C ILE A 103 -1.47 -15.00 10.79
N GLU A 104 -2.50 -15.25 9.98
CA GLU A 104 -2.67 -16.45 9.17
C GLU A 104 -2.62 -16.12 7.65
N PRO A 105 -1.51 -15.54 7.14
CA PRO A 105 -1.43 -15.04 5.77
C PRO A 105 -1.55 -16.09 4.68
N ALA A 106 -1.37 -17.37 4.99
CA ALA A 106 -1.51 -18.43 3.99
C ALA A 106 -2.94 -18.52 3.45
N GLY A 107 -3.96 -18.38 4.30
CA GLY A 107 -5.36 -18.47 3.88
C GLY A 107 -5.76 -17.34 2.94
N TRP A 108 -5.55 -16.09 3.35
CA TRP A 108 -6.01 -14.94 2.57
C TRP A 108 -5.17 -14.70 1.31
N ARG A 109 -3.87 -15.01 1.32
CA ARG A 109 -3.04 -14.98 0.10
C ARG A 109 -3.36 -16.12 -0.87
N ALA A 110 -3.74 -17.30 -0.37
CA ALA A 110 -4.19 -18.39 -1.23
C ALA A 110 -5.50 -18.02 -1.94
N ALA A 111 -6.45 -17.40 -1.22
CA ALA A 111 -7.69 -16.90 -1.83
C ALA A 111 -7.43 -15.84 -2.92
N GLU A 112 -6.49 -14.91 -2.69
CA GLU A 112 -6.03 -13.96 -3.71
C GLU A 112 -5.37 -14.66 -4.90
N ARG A 113 -4.48 -15.64 -4.65
CA ARG A 113 -3.83 -16.42 -5.71
C ARG A 113 -4.83 -17.23 -6.55
N ILE A 114 -5.91 -17.76 -5.95
CA ILE A 114 -6.97 -18.44 -6.70
C ILE A 114 -7.66 -17.45 -7.64
N LEU A 115 -8.00 -16.25 -7.15
CA LEU A 115 -8.55 -15.18 -7.98
C LEU A 115 -7.60 -14.80 -9.12
N GLU A 116 -6.28 -14.82 -8.87
CA GLU A 116 -5.26 -14.50 -9.87
C GLU A 116 -5.05 -15.62 -10.91
N GLN A 117 -5.13 -16.89 -10.53
CA GLN A 117 -4.66 -17.99 -11.38
C GLN A 117 -5.78 -18.76 -12.09
N TYR A 118 -7.00 -18.75 -11.54
CA TYR A 118 -8.05 -19.65 -12.02
C TYR A 118 -9.29 -18.89 -12.46
N ASP A 119 -9.82 -19.27 -13.62
CA ASP A 119 -11.22 -19.06 -13.99
C ASP A 119 -12.07 -20.27 -13.63
N VAL A 120 -13.39 -20.09 -13.67
CA VAL A 120 -14.34 -21.18 -13.43
C VAL A 120 -14.96 -21.57 -14.77
N ASN A 121 -14.68 -22.79 -15.22
CA ASN A 121 -15.30 -23.39 -16.40
C ASN A 121 -16.72 -23.87 -16.10
N ARG A 122 -16.94 -24.34 -14.88
CA ARG A 122 -18.21 -24.93 -14.44
C ARG A 122 -18.48 -24.62 -12.97
N GLY A 123 -19.70 -24.21 -12.65
CA GLY A 123 -20.11 -23.86 -11.30
C GLY A 123 -19.80 -22.43 -10.90
N TYR A 124 -20.23 -22.06 -9.69
CA TYR A 124 -20.16 -20.70 -9.13
C TYR A 124 -19.19 -20.65 -7.96
N VAL A 125 -18.22 -19.74 -7.99
CA VAL A 125 -17.33 -19.53 -6.86
C VAL A 125 -17.40 -18.08 -6.40
N LYS A 126 -17.75 -17.87 -5.13
CA LYS A 126 -17.60 -16.59 -4.44
C LYS A 126 -16.39 -16.64 -3.52
N ILE A 127 -15.56 -15.62 -3.54
CA ILE A 127 -14.32 -15.56 -2.75
C ILE A 127 -14.31 -14.28 -1.91
N ILE A 128 -14.11 -14.45 -0.60
CA ILE A 128 -13.93 -13.37 0.37
C ILE A 128 -12.51 -13.54 0.93
N PRO A 129 -11.48 -12.94 0.29
CA PRO A 129 -10.09 -13.18 0.69
C PRO A 129 -9.74 -12.54 2.03
N ARG A 130 -10.35 -11.40 2.37
CA ARG A 130 -10.00 -10.60 3.55
C ARG A 130 -11.22 -10.38 4.44
N ALA A 131 -11.66 -11.42 5.16
CA ALA A 131 -12.87 -11.36 5.98
C ALA A 131 -12.75 -10.38 7.17
N ASP A 132 -11.58 -10.27 7.79
CA ASP A 132 -11.27 -9.26 8.80
C ASP A 132 -10.07 -8.39 8.36
N PRO A 133 -10.31 -7.34 7.55
CA PRO A 133 -9.25 -6.42 7.13
C PRO A 133 -8.53 -5.77 8.30
N THR A 134 -9.21 -5.56 9.43
CA THR A 134 -8.60 -4.96 10.62
C THR A 134 -7.58 -5.90 11.26
N ALA A 135 -7.91 -7.20 11.38
CA ALA A 135 -6.97 -8.20 11.88
C ALA A 135 -5.74 -8.33 10.96
N ILE A 136 -5.98 -8.33 9.64
CA ILE A 136 -4.92 -8.41 8.63
C ILE A 136 -3.99 -7.20 8.69
N ALA A 137 -4.54 -5.99 8.73
CA ALA A 137 -3.76 -4.75 8.80
C ALA A 137 -2.91 -4.68 10.07
N SER A 138 -3.41 -5.19 11.20
CA SER A 138 -2.67 -5.24 12.46
C SER A 138 -1.82 -6.51 12.65
N GLU A 139 -1.76 -7.40 11.65
CA GLU A 139 -1.09 -8.70 11.74
C GLU A 139 -1.41 -9.43 13.06
N SER A 140 -2.69 -9.51 13.42
CA SER A 140 -3.14 -9.99 14.72
C SER A 140 -4.05 -11.21 14.60
N TYR A 141 -4.21 -11.97 15.70
CA TYR A 141 -5.19 -13.06 15.75
C TYR A 141 -6.64 -12.54 15.82
N GLU A 142 -6.84 -11.31 16.28
CA GLU A 142 -8.14 -10.69 16.48
C GLU A 142 -8.16 -9.28 15.90
N GLY A 143 -9.20 -8.96 15.13
CA GLY A 143 -9.42 -7.61 14.64
C GLY A 143 -10.05 -6.69 15.69
N ALA A 144 -10.43 -5.48 15.29
CA ALA A 144 -10.97 -4.46 16.20
C ALA A 144 -12.31 -4.88 16.89
N SER A 145 -12.95 -5.96 16.42
CA SER A 145 -14.21 -6.51 16.95
C SER A 145 -13.96 -7.80 17.76
N GLY A 146 -12.70 -8.09 18.06
CA GLY A 146 -12.23 -9.35 18.62
C GLY A 146 -12.11 -10.46 17.56
N ASN A 147 -11.95 -11.70 18.01
CA ASN A 147 -11.86 -12.85 17.10
C ASN A 147 -13.12 -12.99 16.21
N LEU A 148 -12.99 -12.77 14.90
CA LEU A 148 -14.10 -12.90 13.95
C LEU A 148 -14.64 -14.33 13.87
N ASN A 149 -13.76 -15.33 13.93
CA ASN A 149 -14.12 -16.75 13.99
C ASN A 149 -14.68 -17.17 15.38
N ARG A 150 -15.15 -16.21 16.18
CA ARG A 150 -15.99 -16.44 17.37
C ARG A 150 -17.33 -15.69 17.29
N LYS A 151 -17.65 -15.09 16.14
CA LYS A 151 -18.87 -14.28 15.97
C LYS A 151 -19.99 -15.03 15.26
N TRP A 152 -19.75 -16.25 14.80
CA TRP A 152 -20.71 -17.04 14.03
C TRP A 152 -21.72 -17.76 14.95
N THR A 153 -22.72 -17.03 15.44
CA THR A 153 -23.78 -17.60 16.30
C THR A 153 -24.62 -18.63 15.53
N ILE A 154 -24.79 -19.84 16.08
CA ILE A 154 -25.64 -20.89 15.49
C ILE A 154 -27.12 -20.62 15.79
N GLY A 155 -28.00 -20.76 14.80
CA GLY A 155 -29.45 -20.61 14.92
C GLY A 155 -29.93 -19.17 15.16
N ALA A 156 -29.04 -18.19 15.05
CA ALA A 156 -29.31 -16.76 15.19
C ALA A 156 -28.34 -15.94 14.34
N ASP A 157 -28.58 -14.64 14.23
CA ASP A 157 -27.67 -13.73 13.54
C ASP A 157 -26.28 -13.72 14.21
N PRO A 158 -25.18 -13.59 13.44
CA PRO A 158 -23.84 -13.42 13.99
C PRO A 158 -23.76 -12.27 15.01
N SER A 159 -22.89 -12.41 16.01
CA SER A 159 -22.83 -11.51 17.17
C SER A 159 -22.10 -10.19 16.93
N SER A 160 -21.66 -9.90 15.70
CA SER A 160 -21.12 -8.60 15.28
C SER A 160 -21.70 -8.17 13.93
N ASN A 161 -21.78 -6.85 13.70
CA ASN A 161 -22.28 -6.30 12.43
C ASN A 161 -21.45 -6.79 11.22
N VAL A 162 -20.13 -6.88 11.40
CA VAL A 162 -19.19 -7.36 10.38
C VAL A 162 -19.50 -8.81 9.99
N ALA A 163 -19.60 -9.69 11.00
CA ALA A 163 -19.93 -11.09 10.78
C ALA A 163 -21.34 -11.24 10.19
N ASN A 164 -22.29 -10.38 10.57
CA ASN A 164 -23.65 -10.40 10.04
C ASN A 164 -23.70 -9.99 8.57
N ASN A 165 -22.96 -8.95 8.17
CA ASN A 165 -22.86 -8.54 6.77
C ASN A 165 -22.18 -9.62 5.92
N LEU A 166 -21.06 -10.17 6.40
CA LEU A 166 -20.38 -11.29 5.76
C LEU A 166 -21.27 -12.53 5.67
N TRP A 167 -22.06 -12.82 6.70
CA TRP A 167 -23.03 -13.91 6.66
C TRP A 167 -24.10 -13.70 5.57
N GLY A 168 -24.54 -12.46 5.37
CA GLY A 168 -25.37 -12.08 4.24
C GLY A 168 -24.71 -12.47 2.92
N GLU A 169 -23.43 -12.16 2.75
CA GLU A 169 -22.67 -12.53 1.54
C GLU A 169 -22.47 -14.04 1.40
N ILE A 170 -22.13 -14.74 2.48
CA ILE A 170 -21.86 -16.19 2.48
C ILE A 170 -23.14 -16.98 2.19
N SER A 171 -24.25 -16.62 2.83
CA SER A 171 -25.54 -17.30 2.63
C SER A 171 -26.23 -16.90 1.32
N TYR A 172 -25.90 -15.72 0.76
CA TYR A 172 -26.49 -15.25 -0.48
C TYR A 172 -26.13 -16.15 -1.66
N GLY A 173 -27.16 -16.65 -2.34
CA GLY A 173 -27.02 -17.58 -3.44
C GLY A 173 -27.03 -19.05 -3.02
N SER A 174 -27.26 -19.36 -1.72
CA SER A 174 -27.41 -20.71 -1.17
C SER A 174 -26.28 -21.65 -1.58
N PRO A 175 -25.04 -21.48 -1.09
CA PRO A 175 -23.94 -22.33 -1.51
C PRO A 175 -24.16 -23.81 -1.20
N ASP A 176 -23.55 -24.68 -1.98
CA ASP A 176 -23.51 -26.13 -1.74
C ASP A 176 -22.28 -26.49 -0.88
N LEU A 177 -21.20 -25.69 -0.95
CA LEU A 177 -20.00 -25.82 -0.14
C LEU A 177 -19.49 -24.46 0.38
N VAL A 178 -19.06 -24.41 1.65
CA VAL A 178 -18.27 -23.29 2.19
C VAL A 178 -16.90 -23.79 2.63
N ILE A 179 -15.84 -23.13 2.14
CA ILE A 179 -14.46 -23.42 2.46
C ILE A 179 -13.93 -22.32 3.40
N ASP A 180 -13.48 -22.68 4.59
CA ASP A 180 -12.92 -21.78 5.60
C ASP A 180 -11.41 -22.01 5.74
N LEU A 181 -10.59 -21.00 5.38
CA LEU A 181 -9.14 -21.13 5.27
C LEU A 181 -8.40 -20.48 6.44
N HIS A 182 -7.58 -21.27 7.13
CA HIS A 182 -6.89 -20.90 8.35
C HIS A 182 -5.43 -21.39 8.41
N SER A 183 -4.70 -20.98 9.45
CA SER A 183 -3.39 -21.53 9.78
C SER A 183 -3.12 -21.61 11.28
N SER A 184 -2.68 -22.78 11.74
CA SER A 184 -2.37 -23.05 13.14
C SER A 184 -0.89 -22.87 13.44
N GLY A 185 -0.57 -22.58 14.71
CA GLY A 185 0.82 -22.54 15.20
C GLY A 185 1.45 -23.91 15.37
N GLY A 186 0.65 -24.96 15.55
CA GLY A 186 1.10 -26.35 15.73
C GLY A 186 0.27 -27.34 14.92
N ILE A 187 0.55 -28.63 15.09
CA ILE A 187 0.08 -29.74 14.27
C ILE A 187 -0.97 -30.58 15.01
N LEU A 188 -1.97 -31.09 14.30
CA LEU A 188 -3.03 -31.91 14.89
C LEU A 188 -2.53 -33.28 15.37
N SER A 189 -1.73 -33.97 14.56
CA SER A 189 -1.33 -35.36 14.83
C SER A 189 -0.39 -35.53 16.04
N ASP A 190 0.36 -34.49 16.42
CA ASP A 190 1.24 -34.50 17.59
C ASP A 190 0.59 -33.84 18.84
N GLY A 191 -0.59 -33.25 18.66
CA GLY A 191 -1.36 -32.58 19.72
C GLY A 191 -0.87 -31.19 20.10
N SER A 192 0.05 -30.58 19.32
CA SER A 192 0.56 -29.22 19.56
C SER A 192 -0.37 -28.12 19.03
N GLY A 193 -1.28 -28.44 18.11
CA GLY A 193 -2.25 -27.50 17.56
C GLY A 193 -3.33 -28.18 16.72
N VAL A 194 -3.86 -27.45 15.75
CA VAL A 194 -4.91 -27.93 14.82
C VAL A 194 -4.46 -27.89 13.35
N GLY A 195 -3.18 -27.64 13.09
CA GLY A 195 -2.60 -27.51 11.76
C GLY A 195 -2.32 -28.85 11.09
N GLN A 196 -2.06 -28.81 9.78
CA GLN A 196 -2.05 -29.98 8.90
C GLN A 196 -3.33 -30.79 9.02
N ALA A 197 -4.49 -30.13 8.95
CA ALA A 197 -5.75 -30.83 9.04
C ALA A 197 -6.89 -30.24 8.22
N ILE A 198 -7.76 -31.13 7.73
CA ILE A 198 -9.02 -30.82 7.06
C ILE A 198 -10.16 -31.22 7.98
N PHE A 199 -11.06 -30.30 8.30
CA PHE A 199 -12.20 -30.48 9.20
C PHE A 199 -13.51 -30.38 8.40
N PRO A 200 -14.14 -31.53 8.05
CA PRO A 200 -15.37 -31.55 7.26
C PRO A 200 -16.65 -31.44 8.09
N SER A 201 -17.76 -31.01 7.49
CA SER A 201 -19.12 -31.31 7.95
C SER A 201 -19.48 -32.78 7.73
N SER A 202 -20.58 -33.23 8.35
CA SER A 202 -21.12 -34.58 8.20
C SER A 202 -21.52 -34.84 6.76
N GLY A 203 -20.92 -35.83 6.11
CA GLY A 203 -21.15 -36.15 4.70
C GLY A 203 -19.90 -35.97 3.85
N LEU A 204 -18.94 -35.14 4.28
CA LEU A 204 -17.68 -34.89 3.59
C LEU A 204 -16.47 -35.60 4.20
N GLU A 205 -16.65 -36.56 5.11
CA GLU A 205 -15.51 -37.24 5.74
C GLU A 205 -14.64 -38.00 4.74
N SER A 206 -15.27 -38.73 3.81
CA SER A 206 -14.53 -39.46 2.76
C SER A 206 -13.82 -38.50 1.80
N ALA A 207 -14.48 -37.43 1.38
CA ALA A 207 -13.87 -36.37 0.58
C ALA A 207 -12.65 -35.75 1.27
N ALA A 208 -12.75 -35.42 2.56
CA ALA A 208 -11.64 -34.86 3.33
C ALA A 208 -10.46 -35.83 3.44
N ASP A 209 -10.71 -37.13 3.64
CA ASP A 209 -9.67 -38.15 3.66
C ASP A 209 -8.99 -38.28 2.27
N GLU A 210 -9.76 -38.24 1.18
CA GLU A 210 -9.24 -38.31 -0.20
C GLU A 210 -8.42 -37.07 -0.60
N ILE A 211 -8.90 -35.87 -0.25
CA ILE A 211 -8.17 -34.61 -0.45
C ILE A 211 -6.87 -34.63 0.36
N ALA A 212 -6.91 -35.05 1.63
CA ALA A 212 -5.72 -35.18 2.45
C ALA A 212 -4.71 -36.15 1.83
N ASP A 213 -5.15 -37.32 1.36
CA ASP A 213 -4.28 -38.29 0.69
C ASP A 213 -3.63 -37.73 -0.57
N TYR A 214 -4.40 -37.01 -1.38
CA TYR A 214 -3.90 -36.33 -2.57
C TYR A 214 -2.82 -35.29 -2.24
N LEU A 215 -3.10 -34.37 -1.31
CA LEU A 215 -2.18 -33.32 -0.90
C LEU A 215 -0.90 -33.91 -0.28
N ASN A 216 -1.04 -34.93 0.57
CA ASN A 216 0.11 -35.63 1.15
C ASN A 216 1.00 -36.25 0.08
N GLY A 217 0.40 -36.87 -0.95
CA GLY A 217 1.15 -37.43 -2.07
C GLY A 217 1.84 -36.37 -2.92
N ARG A 218 1.13 -35.29 -3.26
CA ARG A 218 1.62 -34.20 -4.11
C ARG A 218 2.77 -33.43 -3.47
N PHE A 219 2.64 -33.08 -2.19
CA PHE A 219 3.64 -32.30 -1.45
C PHE A 219 4.65 -33.17 -0.69
N GLY A 220 4.58 -34.51 -0.82
CA GLY A 220 5.51 -35.42 -0.15
C GLY A 220 5.42 -35.41 1.38
N LEU A 221 4.27 -35.04 1.94
CA LEU A 221 4.06 -34.89 3.37
C LEU A 221 3.90 -36.25 4.06
N SER A 222 4.64 -36.46 5.15
CA SER A 222 4.67 -37.73 5.88
C SER A 222 4.97 -37.52 7.37
N GLY A 223 4.76 -38.57 8.17
CA GLY A 223 4.98 -38.50 9.62
C GLY A 223 4.06 -37.46 10.27
N GLU A 224 4.64 -36.61 11.12
CA GLU A 224 3.93 -35.53 11.82
C GLU A 224 3.46 -34.42 10.87
N MET A 225 4.14 -34.21 9.72
CA MET A 225 3.73 -33.19 8.74
C MET A 225 2.57 -33.64 7.85
N ARG A 226 2.08 -34.87 8.01
CA ARG A 226 1.00 -35.43 7.21
C ARG A 226 -0.32 -34.74 7.53
N ILE A 227 -1.00 -34.27 6.50
CA ILE A 227 -2.37 -33.73 6.59
C ILE A 227 -3.30 -34.86 7.02
N SER A 228 -4.05 -34.61 8.09
CA SER A 228 -4.98 -35.56 8.69
C SER A 228 -6.39 -35.01 8.68
N ARG A 229 -7.40 -35.88 8.66
CA ARG A 229 -8.78 -35.43 8.87
C ARG A 229 -9.03 -35.11 10.35
N GLY A 230 -9.52 -33.92 10.62
CA GLY A 230 -9.97 -33.48 11.93
C GLY A 230 -11.37 -34.01 12.30
N ASN A 231 -11.93 -33.50 13.39
CA ASN A 231 -13.28 -33.83 13.80
C ASN A 231 -14.33 -33.13 12.92
N THR A 232 -15.52 -33.72 12.86
CA THR A 232 -16.65 -33.18 12.10
C THR A 232 -17.17 -31.86 12.68
N GLN A 233 -17.54 -30.94 11.78
CA GLN A 233 -17.92 -29.56 12.08
C GLN A 233 -19.43 -29.38 12.35
N ASP A 234 -20.16 -30.41 12.78
CA ASP A 234 -21.62 -30.32 13.02
C ASP A 234 -21.99 -30.25 14.51
N GLY A 235 -20.98 -30.24 15.38
CA GLY A 235 -21.14 -30.56 16.80
C GLY A 235 -21.00 -29.39 17.75
N GLY A 236 -21.83 -28.33 17.66
CA GLY A 236 -22.02 -27.31 18.71
C GLY A 236 -20.76 -26.76 19.40
N GLY A 237 -19.60 -26.82 18.74
CA GLY A 237 -18.26 -26.69 19.34
C GLY A 237 -17.86 -25.26 19.65
N GLY A 238 -18.74 -24.31 19.35
CA GLY A 238 -18.53 -22.88 19.52
C GLY A 238 -18.98 -22.13 18.27
N PRO A 239 -18.94 -20.79 18.32
CA PRO A 239 -19.39 -19.92 17.24
C PRO A 239 -18.35 -19.81 16.10
N LEU A 240 -18.00 -20.95 15.47
CA LEU A 240 -17.12 -21.03 14.30
C LEU A 240 -17.92 -20.95 12.99
N LEU A 241 -17.32 -20.47 11.91
CA LEU A 241 -17.99 -20.34 10.62
C LEU A 241 -18.46 -21.69 10.10
N SER A 242 -17.57 -22.69 10.06
CA SER A 242 -17.87 -24.06 9.65
C SER A 242 -19.06 -24.67 10.40
N HIS A 243 -19.11 -24.48 11.73
CA HIS A 243 -20.23 -24.93 12.55
C HIS A 243 -21.55 -24.23 12.22
N LYS A 244 -21.50 -22.92 11.96
CA LYS A 244 -22.69 -22.16 11.59
C LYS A 244 -23.20 -22.56 10.21
N VAL A 245 -22.31 -22.75 9.23
CA VAL A 245 -22.69 -23.24 7.89
C VAL A 245 -23.41 -24.57 8.00
N ALA A 246 -22.79 -25.57 8.64
CA ALA A 246 -23.34 -26.92 8.77
C ALA A 246 -24.68 -26.96 9.53
N ALA A 247 -24.94 -25.99 10.42
CA ALA A 247 -26.16 -25.94 11.22
C ALA A 247 -27.28 -25.11 10.59
N ASP A 248 -26.95 -23.97 9.95
CA ASP A 248 -27.92 -22.96 9.54
C ASP A 248 -28.17 -22.92 8.03
N LEU A 249 -27.30 -23.54 7.22
CA LEU A 249 -27.45 -23.65 5.77
C LEU A 249 -27.68 -25.10 5.34
N ASP A 250 -28.32 -25.29 4.20
CA ASP A 250 -28.37 -26.57 3.48
C ASP A 250 -27.10 -26.72 2.62
N ALA A 251 -25.95 -26.59 3.27
CA ALA A 251 -24.63 -26.48 2.66
C ALA A 251 -23.60 -27.28 3.46
N GLU A 252 -22.62 -27.84 2.77
CA GLU A 252 -21.49 -28.51 3.42
C GLU A 252 -20.38 -27.51 3.78
N ALA A 253 -19.50 -27.87 4.71
CA ALA A 253 -18.38 -27.05 5.15
C ALA A 253 -17.06 -27.83 5.20
N LEU A 254 -15.99 -27.21 4.71
CA LEU A 254 -14.61 -27.69 4.89
C LEU A 254 -13.78 -26.57 5.51
N LEU A 255 -13.20 -26.82 6.68
CA LEU A 255 -12.21 -25.93 7.29
C LEU A 255 -10.82 -26.54 7.10
N PHE A 256 -9.86 -25.75 6.61
CA PHE A 256 -8.48 -26.20 6.44
C PHE A 256 -7.50 -25.35 7.24
N GLU A 257 -6.62 -26.04 7.95
CA GLU A 257 -5.60 -25.46 8.81
C GLU A 257 -4.23 -25.94 8.35
N SER A 258 -3.48 -25.09 7.65
CA SER A 258 -2.05 -25.35 7.43
C SER A 258 -1.26 -25.09 8.72
N THR A 259 -0.09 -25.72 8.91
CA THR A 259 0.75 -25.45 10.09
C THR A 259 1.81 -24.40 9.79
N ARG A 260 2.01 -23.44 10.70
CA ARG A 260 3.17 -22.52 10.72
C ARG A 260 4.44 -23.18 11.24
N ASP A 261 4.32 -24.30 11.95
CA ASP A 261 5.47 -25.00 12.49
C ASP A 261 6.25 -25.70 11.38
N GLY A 262 7.53 -25.35 11.24
CA GLY A 262 8.43 -25.98 10.27
C GLY A 262 8.10 -25.73 8.79
N THR A 263 7.27 -24.74 8.44
CA THR A 263 6.89 -24.41 7.06
C THR A 263 7.20 -22.96 6.69
N THR A 264 7.47 -22.71 5.41
CA THR A 264 7.54 -21.34 4.89
C THR A 264 6.14 -20.79 4.63
N LEU A 265 6.01 -19.47 4.44
CA LEU A 265 4.73 -18.90 4.03
C LEU A 265 4.32 -19.36 2.63
N GLU A 266 5.25 -19.41 1.67
CA GLU A 266 4.94 -19.79 0.29
C GLU A 266 4.47 -21.25 0.19
N ASP A 267 5.15 -22.18 0.88
CA ASP A 267 4.72 -23.59 0.90
C ASP A 267 3.29 -23.74 1.45
N ARG A 268 2.94 -22.94 2.46
CA ARG A 268 1.57 -22.93 3.01
C ARG A 268 0.57 -22.34 2.03
N ILE A 269 0.92 -21.29 1.30
CA ILE A 269 0.06 -20.68 0.28
C ILE A 269 -0.21 -21.72 -0.80
N ASP A 270 0.82 -22.35 -1.36
CA ASP A 270 0.67 -23.34 -2.44
C ASP A 270 -0.14 -24.56 -1.99
N LEU A 271 0.12 -25.05 -0.77
CA LEU A 271 -0.68 -26.11 -0.18
C LEU A 271 -2.16 -25.72 -0.02
N THR A 272 -2.42 -24.49 0.42
CA THR A 272 -3.78 -23.99 0.67
C THR A 272 -4.54 -23.74 -0.63
N VAL A 273 -3.87 -23.23 -1.68
CA VAL A 273 -4.43 -23.11 -3.03
C VAL A 273 -4.86 -24.47 -3.54
N GLU A 274 -3.95 -25.46 -3.49
CA GLU A 274 -4.24 -26.80 -3.98
C GLU A 274 -5.39 -27.47 -3.20
N PHE A 275 -5.43 -27.28 -1.87
CA PHE A 275 -6.54 -27.75 -1.05
C PHE A 275 -7.88 -27.17 -1.52
N ALA A 276 -7.96 -25.85 -1.69
CA ALA A 276 -9.19 -25.18 -2.07
C ALA A 276 -9.65 -25.57 -3.49
N VAL A 277 -8.72 -25.64 -4.45
CA VAL A 277 -8.99 -26.12 -5.81
C VAL A 277 -9.56 -27.54 -5.78
N ARG A 278 -8.90 -28.46 -5.06
CA ARG A 278 -9.35 -29.85 -4.97
C ARG A 278 -10.70 -29.99 -4.26
N ALA A 279 -10.97 -29.15 -3.25
CA ALA A 279 -12.25 -29.12 -2.56
C ALA A 279 -13.40 -28.62 -3.45
N LEU A 280 -13.13 -27.67 -4.36
CA LEU A 280 -14.10 -27.21 -5.35
C LEU A 280 -14.41 -28.32 -6.38
N GLU A 281 -13.38 -29.00 -6.88
CA GLU A 281 -13.53 -30.11 -7.83
C GLU A 281 -14.39 -31.26 -7.26
N GLU A 282 -14.31 -31.50 -5.95
CA GLU A 282 -15.08 -32.56 -5.29
C GLU A 282 -16.59 -32.39 -5.42
N ILE A 283 -17.08 -31.15 -5.45
CA ILE A 283 -18.50 -30.85 -5.66
C ILE A 283 -18.85 -30.59 -7.14
N GLY A 284 -17.90 -30.84 -8.06
CA GLY A 284 -18.08 -30.69 -9.49
C GLY A 284 -17.95 -29.26 -10.00
N ILE A 285 -17.28 -28.37 -9.26
CA ILE A 285 -16.84 -27.07 -9.77
C ILE A 285 -15.52 -27.29 -10.50
N GLU A 286 -15.47 -26.93 -11.78
CA GLU A 286 -14.28 -27.11 -12.61
C GLU A 286 -13.56 -25.78 -12.78
N LEU A 287 -12.35 -25.70 -12.26
CA LEU A 287 -11.47 -24.56 -12.45
C LEU A 287 -10.60 -24.77 -13.70
N ARG A 288 -10.32 -23.67 -14.40
CA ARG A 288 -9.32 -23.61 -15.48
C ARG A 288 -8.22 -22.68 -15.04
N GLU A 289 -6.99 -23.15 -15.04
CA GLU A 289 -5.85 -22.23 -15.00
C GLU A 289 -5.99 -21.26 -16.18
N ARG A 290 -5.88 -19.96 -15.92
CA ARG A 290 -6.04 -18.96 -16.99
C ARG A 290 -4.98 -19.23 -18.07
N GLU A 291 -5.38 -19.20 -19.35
CA GLU A 291 -4.41 -19.26 -20.46
C GLU A 291 -3.45 -18.06 -20.43
N ASP A 292 -3.74 -17.03 -19.64
CA ASP A 292 -2.86 -15.87 -19.37
C ASP A 292 -2.00 -16.05 -18.11
N ALA A 293 -2.22 -17.11 -17.33
CA ALA A 293 -1.35 -17.54 -16.22
C ALA A 293 -0.03 -18.18 -16.71
N LEU A 294 0.27 -18.01 -18.01
CA LEU A 294 1.50 -18.35 -18.72
C LEU A 294 2.74 -18.01 -17.89
N GLU A 295 3.65 -18.99 -17.85
CA GLU A 295 5.09 -18.91 -17.58
C GLU A 295 5.57 -17.55 -17.05
N PRO A 296 6.09 -17.49 -15.80
CA PRO A 296 6.53 -16.24 -15.19
C PRO A 296 7.52 -15.53 -16.10
N LEU A 297 7.26 -14.25 -16.40
CA LEU A 297 8.18 -13.45 -17.20
C LEU A 297 9.55 -13.46 -16.53
N GLU A 298 10.59 -13.64 -17.35
CA GLU A 298 11.97 -13.72 -16.87
C GLU A 298 12.27 -12.50 -15.99
N ALA A 299 12.82 -12.76 -14.79
CA ALA A 299 13.20 -11.68 -13.90
C ALA A 299 14.46 -10.99 -14.43
N LEU A 300 14.46 -9.67 -14.40
CA LEU A 300 15.64 -8.86 -14.66
C LEU A 300 16.61 -8.98 -13.46
N ASP A 301 17.69 -9.72 -13.65
CA ASP A 301 18.78 -9.88 -12.67
C ASP A 301 19.76 -8.71 -12.75
N LEU A 302 19.88 -7.94 -11.67
CA LEU A 302 20.76 -6.77 -11.56
C LEU A 302 22.09 -7.11 -10.84
N GLY A 303 22.34 -8.40 -10.59
CA GLY A 303 23.56 -8.93 -9.98
C GLY A 303 23.66 -8.69 -8.48
N SER A 304 24.50 -9.49 -7.80
CA SER A 304 24.79 -9.35 -6.36
C SER A 304 25.55 -8.07 -6.01
N ASP A 305 25.51 -7.65 -4.74
CA ASP A 305 26.24 -6.46 -4.27
C ASP A 305 27.75 -6.69 -4.24
N ASP A 306 28.51 -5.77 -4.85
CA ASP A 306 29.97 -5.70 -4.73
C ASP A 306 30.39 -4.90 -3.49
N GLN A 307 29.57 -3.94 -3.06
CA GLN A 307 29.88 -2.97 -2.01
C GLN A 307 28.63 -2.52 -1.25
N GLN A 308 28.82 -2.17 0.02
CA GLN A 308 27.87 -1.43 0.86
C GLN A 308 28.36 0.02 1.05
N GLN A 309 27.45 0.98 0.96
CA GLN A 309 27.71 2.39 1.27
C GLN A 309 26.85 2.82 2.45
N ALA A 310 27.48 3.16 3.57
CA ALA A 310 26.78 3.63 4.76
C ALA A 310 26.39 5.11 4.68
N GLY A 311 25.43 5.51 5.52
CA GLY A 311 25.07 6.92 5.74
C GLY A 311 24.42 7.59 4.54
N GLN A 312 23.75 6.82 3.67
CA GLN A 312 22.98 7.39 2.57
C GLN A 312 21.65 7.89 3.12
N SER A 313 21.21 9.06 2.70
CA SER A 313 19.89 9.61 3.10
C SER A 313 18.96 9.84 1.92
N ARG A 314 19.46 9.68 0.69
CA ARG A 314 18.73 10.00 -0.54
C ARG A 314 18.09 8.76 -1.15
N HIS A 315 17.01 8.97 -1.91
CA HIS A 315 16.41 7.90 -2.71
C HIS A 315 17.45 7.33 -3.67
N SER A 316 17.50 6.01 -3.77
CA SER A 316 18.29 5.35 -4.81
C SER A 316 17.69 4.03 -5.26
N GLY A 317 18.06 3.62 -6.46
CA GLY A 317 17.50 2.45 -7.09
C GLY A 317 17.95 2.33 -8.55
N VAL A 318 17.02 2.02 -9.43
CA VAL A 318 17.28 1.80 -10.85
C VAL A 318 16.21 2.44 -11.73
N ARG A 319 16.63 2.91 -12.89
CA ARG A 319 15.77 3.30 -14.00
C ARG A 319 15.55 2.09 -14.89
N ILE A 320 14.29 1.83 -15.21
CA ILE A 320 13.87 0.73 -16.07
C ILE A 320 13.04 1.25 -17.24
N ARG A 321 12.92 0.45 -18.28
CA ARG A 321 11.97 0.61 -19.38
C ARG A 321 11.19 -0.68 -19.53
N ALA A 322 9.87 -0.56 -19.63
CA ALA A 322 9.01 -1.68 -19.96
C ALA A 322 9.08 -1.91 -21.47
N GLU A 323 9.41 -3.14 -21.90
CA GLU A 323 9.45 -3.49 -23.33
C GLU A 323 8.08 -4.00 -23.84
N GLN A 324 7.18 -4.33 -22.91
CA GLN A 324 5.80 -4.72 -23.15
C GLN A 324 4.90 -4.17 -22.03
N ASP A 325 3.58 -4.28 -22.19
CA ASP A 325 2.63 -3.90 -21.13
C ASP A 325 2.76 -4.87 -19.94
N LEU A 326 2.83 -4.34 -18.73
CA LEU A 326 2.99 -5.09 -17.48
C LEU A 326 1.88 -4.70 -16.51
N GLY A 327 1.47 -5.63 -15.65
CA GLY A 327 0.53 -5.39 -14.55
C GLY A 327 1.19 -4.90 -13.27
N GLY A 328 2.52 -4.82 -13.26
CA GLY A 328 3.27 -4.38 -12.09
C GLY A 328 4.68 -4.99 -12.04
N LEU A 329 5.32 -4.88 -10.88
CA LEU A 329 6.68 -5.33 -10.63
C LEU A 329 6.78 -5.99 -9.26
N GLU A 330 7.58 -7.05 -9.12
CA GLU A 330 8.12 -7.51 -7.85
C GLU A 330 9.61 -7.19 -7.78
N CYS A 331 10.05 -6.48 -6.74
CA CYS A 331 11.41 -6.04 -6.57
C CYS A 331 12.02 -6.70 -5.32
N ARG A 332 13.26 -7.18 -5.43
CA ARG A 332 14.02 -7.74 -4.31
C ARG A 332 15.05 -6.72 -3.79
N ILE A 333 15.05 -6.51 -2.48
CA ILE A 333 16.04 -5.68 -1.80
C ILE A 333 17.40 -6.40 -1.86
N SER A 334 18.45 -5.68 -2.27
CA SER A 334 19.78 -6.28 -2.41
C SER A 334 20.40 -6.67 -1.07
N GLU A 335 21.24 -7.71 -1.06
CA GLU A 335 21.71 -8.38 0.17
C GLU A 335 22.55 -7.52 1.14
N GLN A 336 23.12 -6.40 0.69
CA GLN A 336 23.86 -5.45 1.53
C GLN A 336 23.10 -4.13 1.77
N THR A 337 21.79 -4.11 1.51
CA THR A 337 20.93 -2.95 1.77
C THR A 337 20.16 -3.12 3.08
N SER A 338 20.15 -2.10 3.95
CA SER A 338 19.41 -2.12 5.21
C SER A 338 18.95 -0.71 5.60
N GLY A 339 17.93 -0.62 6.46
CA GLY A 339 17.40 0.65 6.96
C GLY A 339 16.45 1.38 6.01
N LEU A 340 15.99 0.71 4.94
CA LEU A 340 14.93 1.22 4.08
C LEU A 340 13.59 1.18 4.81
N VAL A 341 12.73 2.16 4.50
CA VAL A 341 11.37 2.25 5.06
C VAL A 341 10.31 2.41 3.98
N MET A 342 10.67 2.91 2.80
CA MET A 342 9.74 3.13 1.69
C MET A 342 10.35 2.73 0.35
N ALA A 343 9.50 2.21 -0.54
CA ALA A 343 9.80 2.00 -1.95
C ALA A 343 8.80 2.76 -2.83
N TYR A 344 9.28 3.28 -3.96
CA TYR A 344 8.52 4.07 -4.90
C TYR A 344 8.69 3.53 -6.32
N LEU A 345 7.57 3.43 -7.02
CA LEU A 345 7.51 3.35 -8.47
C LEU A 345 7.18 4.76 -8.99
N LYS A 346 8.06 5.30 -9.82
CA LYS A 346 7.88 6.60 -10.46
C LYS A 346 7.84 6.44 -11.97
N ASP A 347 7.19 7.37 -12.65
CA ASP A 347 7.21 7.46 -14.10
C ASP A 347 8.56 7.97 -14.63
N GLY A 348 8.65 8.19 -15.94
CA GLY A 348 9.87 8.69 -16.58
C GLY A 348 10.23 10.14 -16.21
N SER A 349 9.26 10.92 -15.74
CA SER A 349 9.46 12.31 -15.30
C SER A 349 9.88 12.41 -13.83
N GLY A 350 9.59 11.38 -13.03
CA GLY A 350 9.85 11.32 -11.59
C GLY A 350 8.59 11.46 -10.72
N GLU A 351 7.40 11.53 -11.32
CA GLU A 351 6.11 11.50 -10.63
C GLU A 351 5.88 10.14 -9.98
N ILE A 352 5.44 10.11 -8.73
CA ILE A 352 5.14 8.86 -8.01
C ILE A 352 3.85 8.27 -8.57
N LEU A 353 3.94 7.04 -9.06
CA LEU A 353 2.78 6.25 -9.49
C LEU A 353 2.28 5.35 -8.36
N GLU A 354 3.19 4.80 -7.57
CA GLU A 354 2.86 3.96 -6.40
C GLU A 354 3.98 4.04 -5.36
N GLN A 355 3.61 3.95 -4.08
CA GLN A 355 4.55 3.84 -2.97
C GLN A 355 4.09 2.80 -1.95
N ARG A 356 5.06 2.17 -1.27
CA ARG A 356 4.81 1.08 -0.33
C ARG A 356 5.75 1.20 0.87
N SER A 357 5.22 0.98 2.08
CA SER A 357 6.07 0.74 3.25
C SER A 357 6.81 -0.57 3.08
N ILE A 358 8.10 -0.54 3.39
CA ILE A 358 9.00 -1.69 3.43
C ILE A 358 9.84 -1.70 4.72
N ASP A 359 9.42 -0.96 5.74
CA ASP A 359 10.12 -0.79 7.02
C ASP A 359 10.28 -2.09 7.83
N THR A 360 9.47 -3.10 7.53
CA THR A 360 9.57 -4.45 8.11
C THR A 360 10.38 -5.43 7.25
N LEU A 361 10.84 -5.03 6.06
CA LEU A 361 11.54 -5.89 5.12
C LEU A 361 13.04 -5.79 5.29
N GLU A 362 13.72 -6.93 5.22
CA GLU A 362 15.17 -7.04 5.34
C GLU A 362 15.84 -7.27 3.98
N ALA A 363 17.16 -7.26 3.98
CA ALA A 363 17.95 -7.56 2.81
C ALA A 363 17.57 -8.93 2.23
N GLY A 364 17.30 -8.99 0.92
CA GLY A 364 16.87 -10.21 0.24
C GLY A 364 15.36 -10.44 0.21
N ASP A 365 14.57 -9.69 0.98
CA ASP A 365 13.11 -9.73 0.90
C ASP A 365 12.61 -9.06 -0.39
N SER A 366 11.36 -9.34 -0.75
CA SER A 366 10.73 -8.80 -1.95
C SER A 366 9.45 -8.03 -1.62
N PHE A 367 9.21 -6.98 -2.39
CA PHE A 367 7.99 -6.17 -2.35
C PHE A 367 7.43 -6.00 -3.76
N ARG A 368 6.17 -5.57 -3.89
CA ARG A 368 5.49 -5.44 -5.19
C ARG A 368 4.93 -4.05 -5.41
N PHE A 369 4.95 -3.62 -6.67
CA PHE A 369 4.10 -2.59 -7.22
C PHE A 369 3.04 -3.24 -8.10
N LEU A 370 1.79 -2.80 -7.97
CA LEU A 370 0.64 -3.33 -8.72
C LEU A 370 0.12 -2.33 -9.77
N THR A 371 0.79 -1.18 -9.90
CA THR A 371 0.51 -0.22 -10.96
C THR A 371 0.93 -0.80 -12.32
N PRO A 372 0.04 -0.77 -13.33
CA PRO A 372 0.41 -1.19 -14.68
C PRO A 372 1.47 -0.29 -15.31
N LEU A 373 2.39 -0.90 -16.08
CA LEU A 373 3.41 -0.19 -16.86
C LEU A 373 3.10 -0.38 -18.35
N GLU A 374 3.19 0.70 -19.10
CA GLU A 374 2.96 0.71 -20.55
C GLU A 374 4.25 0.41 -21.31
N ALA A 375 4.11 -0.39 -22.38
CA ALA A 375 5.18 -0.73 -23.30
C ALA A 375 5.88 0.52 -23.84
N GLY A 376 7.21 0.48 -23.85
CA GLY A 376 8.06 1.55 -24.36
C GLY A 376 8.29 2.72 -23.40
N LYS A 377 7.58 2.81 -22.26
CA LYS A 377 7.79 3.88 -21.28
C LYS A 377 8.91 3.56 -20.29
N GLY A 378 9.57 4.62 -19.82
CA GLY A 378 10.58 4.56 -18.78
C GLY A 378 9.98 4.80 -17.40
N TYR A 379 10.50 4.12 -16.39
CA TYR A 379 10.07 4.16 -15.00
C TYR A 379 11.30 4.17 -14.07
N GLN A 380 11.07 4.54 -12.81
CA GLN A 380 12.10 4.51 -11.77
C GLN A 380 11.59 3.65 -10.61
N VAL A 381 12.41 2.70 -10.18
CA VAL A 381 12.20 1.95 -8.94
C VAL A 381 13.24 2.45 -7.95
N VAL A 382 12.81 3.17 -6.92
CA VAL A 382 13.71 3.77 -5.92
C VAL A 382 13.25 3.46 -4.50
N CYS A 383 14.20 3.31 -3.58
CA CYS A 383 13.93 3.09 -2.16
C CYS A 383 14.55 4.20 -1.32
N ALA A 384 13.96 4.45 -0.15
CA ALA A 384 14.34 5.49 0.79
C ALA A 384 14.20 5.03 2.24
N ALA A 385 14.84 5.77 3.15
CA ALA A 385 14.85 5.53 4.59
C ALA A 385 14.11 6.62 5.39
N GLY A 386 13.32 7.46 4.72
CA GLY A 386 12.50 8.47 5.36
C GLY A 386 13.29 9.49 6.17
N GLY A 387 14.28 10.11 5.54
CA GLY A 387 15.19 11.07 6.17
C GLY A 387 16.26 10.46 7.07
N ALA A 388 16.14 9.19 7.48
CA ALA A 388 17.19 8.52 8.25
C ALA A 388 18.37 8.10 7.35
N PRO A 389 19.60 8.05 7.89
CA PRO A 389 20.70 7.41 7.19
C PRO A 389 20.44 5.89 7.07
N TYR A 390 20.76 5.31 5.92
CA TYR A 390 20.65 3.89 5.64
C TYR A 390 21.88 3.36 4.92
N ASP A 391 22.03 2.05 4.93
CA ASP A 391 23.12 1.36 4.24
C ASP A 391 22.61 0.86 2.88
N ARG A 392 23.28 1.32 1.83
CA ARG A 392 22.93 1.05 0.44
C ARG A 392 23.84 -0.02 -0.16
N GLY A 393 23.28 -1.14 -0.58
CA GLY A 393 23.95 -2.10 -1.44
C GLY A 393 24.12 -1.56 -2.87
N ARG A 394 25.26 -1.82 -3.49
CA ARG A 394 25.53 -1.48 -4.89
C ARG A 394 26.43 -2.50 -5.59
N SER A 395 26.33 -2.54 -6.91
CA SER A 395 27.20 -3.33 -7.78
C SER A 395 27.67 -2.51 -8.97
N HIS A 396 28.89 -2.75 -9.46
CA HIS A 396 29.32 -2.21 -10.75
C HIS A 396 28.69 -3.02 -11.87
N VAL A 397 27.97 -2.35 -12.77
CA VAL A 397 27.24 -3.01 -13.86
C VAL A 397 27.47 -2.29 -15.19
N GLU A 398 27.25 -3.01 -16.28
CA GLU A 398 27.20 -2.45 -17.63
C GLU A 398 25.74 -2.36 -18.07
N TYR A 399 25.22 -1.15 -18.23
CA TYR A 399 23.89 -0.94 -18.79
C TYR A 399 23.93 -0.89 -20.32
N PRO A 400 22.85 -1.30 -21.03
CA PRO A 400 21.61 -1.81 -20.45
C PRO A 400 21.75 -3.23 -19.90
N ILE A 401 20.98 -3.53 -18.84
CA ILE A 401 20.75 -4.90 -18.40
C ILE A 401 19.36 -5.27 -18.91
N GLU A 402 19.25 -6.37 -19.64
CA GLU A 402 18.06 -6.69 -20.43
C GLU A 402 17.46 -8.03 -19.99
N SER A 403 16.13 -8.10 -20.03
CA SER A 403 15.31 -9.30 -19.99
C SER A 403 14.27 -9.19 -21.11
N GLU A 404 13.44 -10.20 -21.33
CA GLU A 404 12.38 -10.13 -22.34
C GLU A 404 11.41 -8.96 -22.12
N ALA A 405 11.04 -8.67 -20.87
CA ALA A 405 9.98 -7.73 -20.53
C ALA A 405 10.47 -6.37 -20.00
N LEU A 406 11.71 -6.31 -19.51
CA LEU A 406 12.28 -5.13 -18.86
C LEU A 406 13.73 -4.88 -19.29
N THR A 407 14.06 -3.60 -19.43
CA THR A 407 15.43 -3.12 -19.61
C THR A 407 15.79 -2.15 -18.49
N ALA A 408 16.80 -2.44 -17.67
CA ALA A 408 17.39 -1.43 -16.80
C ALA A 408 18.39 -0.58 -17.58
N THR A 409 18.26 0.74 -17.51
CA THR A 409 19.04 1.68 -18.35
C THR A 409 20.06 2.49 -17.55
N ALA A 410 19.82 2.68 -16.25
CA ALA A 410 20.70 3.44 -15.37
C ALA A 410 20.44 3.11 -13.89
N GLY A 411 21.43 3.36 -13.04
CA GLY A 411 21.20 3.46 -11.59
C GLY A 411 20.83 4.87 -11.21
N ILE A 412 19.98 5.01 -10.20
CA ILE A 412 19.56 6.29 -9.64
C ILE A 412 20.15 6.42 -8.24
N TYR A 413 20.84 7.52 -7.94
CA TYR A 413 21.52 7.69 -6.65
C TYR A 413 21.13 8.95 -5.86
N THR A 414 20.16 9.72 -6.36
CA THR A 414 19.56 10.88 -5.68
C THR A 414 18.04 10.95 -5.91
N ALA A 415 17.32 11.67 -5.05
CA ALA A 415 15.87 11.88 -5.17
C ALA A 415 15.43 12.65 -6.43
N GLY A 416 16.26 13.57 -6.91
CA GLY A 416 16.04 14.30 -8.18
C GLY A 416 16.34 13.48 -9.44
N GLY A 417 16.43 12.14 -9.33
CA GLY A 417 16.61 11.25 -10.48
C GLY A 417 18.00 11.30 -11.11
N THR A 418 19.06 11.68 -10.38
CA THR A 418 20.41 11.69 -10.97
C THR A 418 20.87 10.28 -11.30
N GLU A 419 21.26 10.09 -12.56
CA GLU A 419 21.59 8.79 -13.14
C GLU A 419 23.07 8.50 -13.21
N THR A 420 23.40 7.20 -13.19
CA THR A 420 24.72 6.67 -13.53
C THR A 420 24.59 5.43 -14.39
N THR A 421 25.48 5.31 -15.38
CA THR A 421 25.55 4.13 -16.25
C THR A 421 26.54 3.07 -15.73
N ARG A 422 27.03 3.21 -14.49
CA ARG A 422 28.10 2.35 -13.94
C ARG A 422 27.69 1.51 -12.74
N TYR A 423 26.61 1.87 -12.07
CA TYR A 423 26.21 1.23 -10.82
C TYR A 423 24.71 1.02 -10.78
N ARG A 424 24.29 -0.06 -10.14
CA ARG A 424 22.91 -0.28 -9.67
C ARG A 424 22.87 -0.15 -8.14
N TYR A 425 21.72 0.22 -7.58
CA TYR A 425 21.56 0.50 -6.16
C TYR A 425 20.31 -0.15 -5.60
N ASN A 426 20.34 -0.55 -4.32
CA ASN A 426 19.22 -1.00 -3.47
C ASN A 426 18.44 -2.26 -3.91
N ILE A 427 18.31 -2.50 -5.22
CA ILE A 427 17.55 -3.60 -5.81
C ILE A 427 18.51 -4.49 -6.58
N ASP A 428 18.44 -5.81 -6.38
CA ASP A 428 19.24 -6.79 -7.12
C ASP A 428 18.43 -7.62 -8.12
N ARG A 429 17.09 -7.59 -8.05
CA ARG A 429 16.22 -8.31 -8.97
C ARG A 429 14.88 -7.63 -9.13
N ILE A 430 14.36 -7.58 -10.37
CA ILE A 430 13.02 -7.11 -10.68
C ILE A 430 12.30 -8.16 -11.53
N ARG A 431 11.22 -8.75 -11.01
CA ARG A 431 10.35 -9.65 -11.75
C ARG A 431 9.14 -8.88 -12.29
N PRO A 432 8.91 -8.85 -13.62
CA PRO A 432 7.72 -8.25 -14.18
C PRO A 432 6.47 -9.06 -13.82
N LEU A 433 5.35 -8.37 -13.56
CA LEU A 433 4.03 -8.97 -13.38
C LEU A 433 3.22 -8.79 -14.68
N ARG A 434 2.47 -9.80 -15.11
CA ARG A 434 1.62 -9.68 -16.31
C ARG A 434 0.43 -8.76 -16.04
N SER A 435 0.02 -8.02 -17.07
CA SER A 435 -1.21 -7.24 -17.07
C SER A 435 -2.40 -8.20 -16.94
N VAL A 436 -3.25 -7.97 -15.94
CA VAL A 436 -4.57 -8.61 -15.89
C VAL A 436 -5.48 -7.73 -16.76
N GLU A 437 -6.07 -8.27 -17.82
CA GLU A 437 -7.17 -7.57 -18.50
C GLU A 437 -8.35 -7.49 -17.54
N GLU A 438 -8.51 -6.35 -16.86
CA GLU A 438 -9.80 -5.98 -16.26
C GLU A 438 -10.04 -4.49 -16.41
N SER A 439 -11.15 -4.18 -17.09
CA SER A 439 -11.76 -2.86 -17.17
C SER A 439 -12.00 -2.26 -15.77
N GLN A 440 -11.29 -1.20 -15.40
CA GLN A 440 -11.69 -0.32 -14.31
C GLN A 440 -11.56 1.17 -14.67
N PRO A 441 -12.58 1.99 -14.41
CA PRO A 441 -12.40 3.39 -14.08
C PRO A 441 -11.94 3.54 -12.63
N GLN A 442 -10.96 4.43 -12.41
CA GLN A 442 -10.49 4.87 -11.10
C GLN A 442 -11.64 5.34 -10.21
N VAL A 443 -11.70 4.82 -8.97
CA VAL A 443 -12.60 5.33 -7.92
C VAL A 443 -11.77 6.14 -6.93
N ALA A 444 -11.98 7.45 -6.95
CA ALA A 444 -11.47 8.39 -5.95
C ALA A 444 -12.14 8.14 -4.59
N LEU A 445 -11.32 8.14 -3.53
CA LEU A 445 -11.76 8.18 -2.13
C LEU A 445 -12.43 9.53 -1.81
N GLY A 446 -13.47 9.46 -0.98
CA GLY A 446 -14.51 10.48 -0.91
C GLY A 446 -14.21 11.75 -0.10
N ALA A 447 -14.84 12.82 -0.59
CA ALA A 447 -15.33 14.03 0.08
C ALA A 447 -14.33 15.06 0.60
N VAL A 448 -13.51 15.58 -0.30
CA VAL A 448 -13.29 17.03 -0.40
C VAL A 448 -14.28 17.58 -1.44
N LYS A 449 -14.67 18.86 -1.37
CA LYS A 449 -15.50 19.43 -2.45
C LYS A 449 -14.79 19.17 -3.79
N PRO A 450 -15.49 18.85 -4.88
CA PRO A 450 -14.86 18.49 -6.17
C PRO A 450 -13.92 19.56 -6.80
N SER A 451 -13.74 20.70 -6.13
CA SER A 451 -12.94 21.86 -6.53
C SER A 451 -11.61 22.01 -5.78
N ASP A 452 -11.42 21.31 -4.66
CA ASP A 452 -10.25 21.51 -3.79
C ASP A 452 -9.14 20.52 -4.19
N PRO A 453 -7.85 20.91 -4.09
CA PRO A 453 -6.76 20.00 -4.39
C PRO A 453 -6.72 18.81 -3.44
N MET A 454 -6.23 17.67 -3.92
CA MET A 454 -6.09 16.45 -3.12
C MET A 454 -4.85 16.53 -2.25
N PRO A 455 -4.91 16.23 -0.96
CA PRO A 455 -3.72 16.28 -0.09
C PRO A 455 -2.67 15.25 -0.49
N ASP A 456 -1.41 15.67 -0.44
CA ASP A 456 -0.23 14.84 -0.70
C ASP A 456 0.05 13.88 0.46
N TYR A 457 -0.32 14.27 1.67
CA TYR A 457 -0.39 13.40 2.84
C TYR A 457 -1.75 13.54 3.50
N HIS A 458 -2.42 12.40 3.70
CA HIS A 458 -3.71 12.35 4.37
C HIS A 458 -3.65 11.31 5.47
N SER A 459 -3.83 11.74 6.72
CA SER A 459 -4.12 10.81 7.80
C SER A 459 -5.59 10.39 7.66
N ALA A 460 -5.87 9.13 7.32
CA ALA A 460 -7.24 8.64 7.25
C ALA A 460 -7.94 8.87 8.61
N THR A 461 -8.84 9.87 8.66
CA THR A 461 -9.65 10.26 9.84
C THR A 461 -8.90 10.17 11.17
N GLY A 462 -7.67 10.67 11.28
CA GLY A 462 -6.90 10.64 12.55
C GLY A 462 -6.67 9.27 13.20
N VAL A 463 -6.93 8.15 12.52
CA VAL A 463 -6.96 6.79 13.08
C VAL A 463 -5.72 5.96 12.69
N GLU A 464 -4.95 6.37 11.68
CA GLU A 464 -3.72 5.67 11.33
C GLU A 464 -2.54 6.07 12.24
N ALA A 465 -2.16 5.11 13.09
CA ALA A 465 -0.79 4.85 13.54
C ALA A 465 -0.03 5.98 14.25
N THR A 466 -0.61 6.64 15.24
CA THR A 466 0.25 7.30 16.25
C THR A 466 0.88 6.25 17.15
N ARG A 467 2.22 6.21 17.16
CA ARG A 467 3.03 5.41 18.11
C ARG A 467 3.28 6.16 19.43
N GLY A 468 2.58 7.29 19.67
CA GLY A 468 2.76 8.11 20.86
C GLY A 468 2.15 7.44 22.09
N GLU A 469 2.94 7.20 23.14
CA GLU A 469 2.46 6.59 24.40
C GLU A 469 1.31 7.38 25.06
N ASN A 470 1.17 8.67 24.75
CA ASN A 470 0.14 9.56 25.28
C ASN A 470 -0.95 9.89 24.25
N CYS A 471 -1.22 9.00 23.31
CA CYS A 471 -2.20 9.21 22.25
C CYS A 471 -3.19 8.04 22.17
N HIS A 472 -4.48 8.36 22.03
CA HIS A 472 -5.53 7.34 21.97
C HIS A 472 -6.57 7.68 20.91
N ILE A 473 -7.17 6.67 20.30
CA ILE A 473 -8.33 6.87 19.43
C ILE A 473 -9.59 6.80 20.30
N VAL A 474 -10.36 7.89 20.35
CA VAL A 474 -11.54 8.03 21.20
C VAL A 474 -12.75 8.51 20.40
N ASP A 475 -13.93 8.46 21.02
CA ASP A 475 -15.13 9.06 20.45
C ASP A 475 -15.03 10.59 20.40
N ASP A 476 -15.67 11.22 19.41
CA ASP A 476 -15.70 12.68 19.28
C ASP A 476 -16.22 13.33 20.59
N PRO A 477 -15.41 14.17 21.26
CA PRO A 477 -15.77 14.83 22.52
C PRO A 477 -16.96 15.80 22.37
N ALA A 478 -17.31 16.20 21.14
CA ALA A 478 -18.49 17.01 20.83
C ALA A 478 -19.77 16.17 20.65
N GLY A 479 -19.70 14.84 20.72
CA GLY A 479 -20.84 13.93 20.59
C GLY A 479 -21.21 13.54 19.15
N GLY A 480 -20.25 13.61 18.22
CA GLY A 480 -20.40 13.08 16.86
C GLY A 480 -20.11 11.57 16.77
N ASP A 481 -20.52 10.93 15.68
CA ASP A 481 -20.33 9.48 15.46
C ASP A 481 -18.90 9.11 14.98
N GLY A 482 -17.99 10.09 14.89
CA GLY A 482 -16.62 9.92 14.40
C GLY A 482 -15.62 9.60 15.51
N LYS A 483 -14.53 8.92 15.15
CA LYS A 483 -13.35 8.77 16.00
C LYS A 483 -12.39 9.93 15.80
N VAL A 484 -11.67 10.29 16.86
CA VAL A 484 -10.68 11.38 16.84
C VAL A 484 -9.43 10.97 17.59
N LEU A 485 -8.31 11.63 17.30
CA LEU A 485 -7.11 11.47 18.09
C LEU A 485 -7.24 12.27 19.39
N GLU A 486 -7.18 11.59 20.52
CA GLU A 486 -6.86 12.18 21.82
C GLU A 486 -5.35 12.38 21.94
N VAL A 487 -4.94 13.62 22.23
CA VAL A 487 -3.59 13.95 22.69
C VAL A 487 -3.65 14.17 24.19
N PHE A 488 -3.19 13.18 24.95
CA PHE A 488 -3.21 13.18 26.41
C PHE A 488 -1.94 13.84 26.97
N TYR A 489 -2.09 14.64 28.01
CA TYR A 489 -1.00 15.13 28.84
C TYR A 489 -1.22 14.66 30.27
N ARG A 490 -0.22 13.95 30.78
CA ARG A 490 -0.17 13.60 32.20
C ARG A 490 0.18 14.83 33.04
N GLU A 491 -0.38 14.94 34.25
CA GLU A 491 0.00 15.96 35.22
C GLU A 491 1.51 15.98 35.43
N GLY A 492 2.11 17.16 35.33
CA GLY A 492 3.55 17.39 35.48
C GLY A 492 4.40 17.07 34.24
N GLU A 493 3.83 16.43 33.23
CA GLU A 493 4.53 16.09 31.97
C GLU A 493 4.25 17.11 30.86
N VAL A 494 5.15 17.17 29.88
CA VAL A 494 5.10 18.16 28.79
C VAL A 494 4.71 17.56 27.43
N LEU A 495 5.07 16.30 27.16
CA LEU A 495 4.93 15.73 25.83
C LEU A 495 3.59 15.04 25.65
N GLY A 496 2.78 15.49 24.68
CA GLY A 496 1.60 14.77 24.20
C GLY A 496 1.97 13.87 23.02
N ILE A 497 2.39 14.47 21.90
CA ILE A 497 2.91 13.75 20.74
C ILE A 497 4.03 14.54 20.06
N ASN A 498 4.98 13.80 19.48
CA ASN A 498 6.06 14.34 18.66
C ASN A 498 6.30 13.42 17.48
N GLU A 499 5.40 13.47 16.52
CA GLU A 499 5.46 12.69 15.29
C GLU A 499 6.00 13.55 14.14
N ARG A 500 6.69 12.90 13.19
CA ARG A 500 7.33 13.55 12.05
C ARG A 500 6.82 12.93 10.76
N VAL A 501 6.19 13.73 9.92
CA VAL A 501 5.84 13.39 8.55
C VAL A 501 6.94 13.96 7.66
N TYR A 502 7.80 13.09 7.15
CA TYR A 502 8.84 13.48 6.20
C TYR A 502 8.21 13.70 4.83
N LEU A 503 8.31 14.92 4.29
CA LEU A 503 7.58 15.32 3.08
C LEU A 503 8.16 14.65 1.85
N GLU A 504 9.48 14.40 1.83
CA GLU A 504 10.10 13.59 0.79
C GLU A 504 9.51 12.18 0.69
N ASN A 505 8.94 11.64 1.78
CA ASN A 505 8.25 10.35 1.72
C ASN A 505 6.83 10.45 1.17
N ALA A 506 6.17 11.59 1.36
CA ALA A 506 4.83 11.83 0.88
C ALA A 506 4.84 12.16 -0.62
N VAL A 507 5.78 13.01 -1.06
CA VAL A 507 5.80 13.57 -2.42
C VAL A 507 7.04 13.21 -3.24
N GLY A 508 8.04 12.56 -2.64
CA GLY A 508 9.23 12.10 -3.36
C GLY A 508 10.34 13.13 -3.53
N TYR A 509 10.19 14.33 -2.95
CA TYR A 509 11.15 15.43 -2.93
C TYR A 509 10.90 16.37 -1.72
N GLU A 510 11.81 17.30 -1.43
CA GLU A 510 11.59 18.33 -0.40
C GLU A 510 10.95 19.57 -1.05
N PRO A 511 9.69 19.94 -0.71
CA PRO A 511 8.98 21.06 -1.33
C PRO A 511 9.45 22.44 -0.84
N GLU A 512 9.08 23.49 -1.58
CA GLU A 512 9.35 24.89 -1.20
C GLU A 512 8.14 25.53 -0.49
N ILE A 513 6.93 25.03 -0.74
CA ILE A 513 5.70 25.47 -0.11
C ILE A 513 5.03 24.28 0.56
N VAL A 514 4.62 24.45 1.82
CA VAL A 514 3.86 23.44 2.57
C VAL A 514 2.66 24.08 3.22
N HIS A 515 1.51 23.42 3.09
CA HIS A 515 0.27 23.83 3.71
C HIS A 515 -0.32 22.66 4.49
N GLY A 516 -0.44 22.79 5.81
CA GLY A 516 -1.12 21.81 6.64
C GLY A 516 -2.49 22.29 7.08
N ARG A 517 -3.47 21.39 7.06
CA ARG A 517 -4.81 21.57 7.63
C ARG A 517 -5.04 20.52 8.70
N TYR A 518 -5.54 20.91 9.85
CA TYR A 518 -6.00 19.99 10.89
C TYR A 518 -7.16 20.60 11.65
N GLU A 519 -8.01 19.77 12.25
CA GLU A 519 -9.07 20.23 13.14
C GLU A 519 -8.66 19.98 14.59
N ILE A 520 -8.89 20.97 15.46
CA ILE A 520 -8.62 20.88 16.89
C ILE A 520 -9.87 21.09 17.73
N PHE A 521 -9.95 20.35 18.83
CA PHE A 521 -10.95 20.53 19.88
C PHE A 521 -10.26 20.64 21.24
N ILE A 522 -10.48 21.76 21.92
CA ILE A 522 -9.98 22.01 23.27
C ILE A 522 -11.18 21.97 24.23
N PRO A 523 -11.27 21.01 25.15
CA PRO A 523 -12.40 20.93 26.09
C PRO A 523 -12.55 22.16 26.98
N GLU A 524 -13.78 22.42 27.42
CA GLU A 524 -14.11 23.43 28.45
C GLU A 524 -13.26 23.27 29.71
N THR A 525 -12.95 22.02 30.06
CA THR A 525 -12.16 21.65 31.22
C THR A 525 -10.66 21.78 31.02
N PHE A 526 -10.18 22.04 29.81
CA PHE A 526 -8.74 22.16 29.54
C PHE A 526 -8.19 23.40 30.24
N GLU A 527 -7.16 23.22 31.06
CA GLU A 527 -6.51 24.30 31.80
C GLU A 527 -5.21 24.68 31.10
N ILE A 528 -5.12 25.95 30.71
CA ILE A 528 -3.89 26.61 30.29
C ILE A 528 -3.29 27.29 31.52
N ARG A 529 -1.97 27.23 31.68
CA ARG A 529 -1.29 27.86 32.81
C ARG A 529 -1.31 29.38 32.63
N GLN A 530 -1.98 30.07 33.55
CA GLN A 530 -2.13 31.53 33.52
C GLN A 530 -0.83 32.26 33.91
N GLY A 531 -0.59 33.43 33.30
CA GLY A 531 0.49 34.35 33.69
C GLY A 531 1.89 34.04 33.16
N TYR A 532 2.01 33.18 32.13
CA TYR A 532 3.25 32.91 31.41
C TYR A 532 3.08 33.16 29.92
N ASP A 533 4.15 33.62 29.28
CA ASP A 533 4.18 34.03 27.87
C ASP A 533 3.83 32.87 26.93
N HIS A 534 4.09 31.61 27.32
CA HIS A 534 3.77 30.41 26.52
C HIS A 534 2.87 29.41 27.28
N GLY A 535 1.89 29.91 28.04
CA GLY A 535 1.13 29.13 29.03
C GLY A 535 0.40 27.85 28.56
N GLY A 536 0.23 27.64 27.26
CA GLY A 536 -0.57 26.55 26.68
C GLY A 536 0.28 25.44 26.07
N THR A 537 -0.03 25.05 24.84
CA THR A 537 0.61 23.91 24.15
C THR A 537 1.14 24.31 22.78
N LYS A 538 2.24 23.71 22.36
CA LYS A 538 2.71 23.76 20.97
C LYS A 538 1.75 22.99 20.07
N LEU A 539 1.67 23.44 18.82
CA LEU A 539 0.82 22.87 17.78
C LEU A 539 1.69 22.46 16.57
N PRO A 540 1.16 21.61 15.68
CA PRO A 540 1.88 21.07 14.53
C PRO A 540 2.37 22.12 13.54
N GLY A 541 3.56 21.95 12.96
CA GLY A 541 4.06 22.82 11.89
C GLY A 541 5.38 22.30 11.29
N VAL A 542 5.93 22.98 10.27
CA VAL A 542 7.15 22.51 9.59
C VAL A 542 8.43 22.77 10.38
N ALA A 543 9.45 21.95 10.14
CA ALA A 543 10.78 22.15 10.70
C ALA A 543 11.89 21.60 9.80
N ASP A 544 13.10 22.14 9.95
CA ASP A 544 14.35 21.51 9.55
C ASP A 544 15.31 21.54 10.74
N HIS A 545 15.73 20.37 11.20
CA HIS A 545 16.63 20.21 12.34
C HIS A 545 18.01 19.66 11.94
N ARG A 546 18.32 19.58 10.63
CA ARG A 546 19.56 18.97 10.13
C ARG A 546 20.82 19.71 10.59
N GLY A 547 20.76 21.04 10.68
CA GLY A 547 21.90 21.87 11.12
C GLY A 547 23.12 21.78 10.20
N ASP A 548 24.18 22.50 10.56
CA ASP A 548 25.52 22.41 9.96
C ASP A 548 26.61 22.67 11.03
N PRO A 549 27.64 21.81 11.15
CA PRO A 549 27.86 20.56 10.42
C PRO A 549 26.78 19.49 10.73
N PRO A 550 26.59 18.45 9.89
CA PRO A 550 25.50 17.48 10.04
C PRO A 550 25.53 16.66 11.34
N ASP A 551 26.66 16.60 12.03
CA ASP A 551 26.81 15.99 13.35
C ASP A 551 26.41 16.92 14.51
N ASN A 552 26.05 18.17 14.19
CA ASN A 552 25.44 19.15 15.06
C ASN A 552 23.93 19.27 14.77
N GLU A 553 23.25 18.11 14.66
CA GLU A 553 21.79 18.04 14.56
C GLU A 553 21.14 18.73 15.77
N GLY A 554 20.11 19.54 15.51
CA GLY A 554 19.51 20.42 16.51
C GLY A 554 19.43 21.88 16.04
N GLY A 555 18.81 22.74 16.83
CA GLY A 555 18.50 24.12 16.44
C GLY A 555 17.12 24.27 15.78
N GLY A 556 16.64 25.50 15.70
CA GLY A 556 15.27 25.79 15.24
C GLY A 556 14.21 25.47 16.29
N ALA A 557 14.60 25.24 17.55
CA ALA A 557 13.71 24.98 18.68
C ALA A 557 14.46 25.20 20.00
N GLY A 558 13.74 25.33 21.13
CA GLY A 558 14.35 25.31 22.47
C GLY A 558 15.24 26.51 22.82
N GLY A 559 15.30 27.51 21.94
CA GLY A 559 16.21 28.65 22.06
C GLY A 559 17.57 28.44 21.41
N GLU A 560 17.76 27.31 20.74
CA GLU A 560 18.99 26.99 20.02
C GLU A 560 18.87 27.39 18.55
N ARG A 561 19.94 28.04 18.04
CA ARG A 561 20.10 28.41 16.64
C ARG A 561 21.32 27.71 16.08
N ASN A 562 21.10 26.82 15.10
CA ASN A 562 22.17 26.24 14.30
C ASN A 562 22.00 26.67 12.84
N PRO A 563 23.09 26.97 12.10
CA PRO A 563 23.01 27.24 10.66
C PRO A 563 22.30 26.10 9.94
N GLY A 564 21.44 26.40 8.97
CA GLY A 564 20.69 25.41 8.21
C GLY A 564 19.60 24.67 9.01
N SER A 565 19.15 25.24 10.13
CA SER A 565 17.99 24.76 10.89
C SER A 565 16.94 25.86 11.05
N TYR A 566 15.66 25.51 10.97
CA TYR A 566 14.53 26.43 11.17
C TYR A 566 13.29 25.67 11.65
N SER A 567 12.31 26.37 12.21
CA SER A 567 10.96 25.82 12.34
C SER A 567 9.90 26.90 12.34
N THR A 568 8.72 26.54 11.85
CA THR A 568 7.52 27.38 11.92
C THR A 568 6.43 26.53 12.54
N ARG A 569 6.11 26.78 13.81
CA ARG A 569 5.12 26.00 14.55
C ARG A 569 4.20 26.92 15.30
N GLU A 570 2.96 26.52 15.52
CA GLU A 570 1.99 27.31 16.24
C GLU A 570 2.05 26.98 17.74
N PHE A 571 1.44 27.83 18.55
CA PHE A 571 1.19 27.56 19.95
C PHE A 571 -0.07 28.24 20.45
N ALA A 572 -0.76 27.54 21.34
CA ALA A 572 -1.84 28.10 22.14
C ALA A 572 -1.28 28.82 23.38
N SER A 573 -1.77 30.02 23.66
CA SER A 573 -1.37 30.80 24.84
C SER A 573 -2.55 31.05 25.80
N SER A 574 -2.29 31.66 26.96
CA SER A 574 -3.35 32.10 27.87
C SER A 574 -3.86 33.47 27.47
N ARG A 575 -5.17 33.69 27.58
CA ARG A 575 -5.80 35.00 27.42
C ARG A 575 -5.21 36.11 28.30
N ASP A 576 -4.69 35.79 29.48
CA ASP A 576 -4.07 36.80 30.35
C ASP A 576 -2.53 36.91 30.15
N GLY A 577 -1.99 36.33 29.07
CA GLY A 577 -0.56 36.28 28.76
C GLY A 577 -0.08 37.42 27.84
N LEU A 578 1.23 37.44 27.55
CA LEU A 578 1.85 38.44 26.68
C LEU A 578 1.34 38.43 25.22
N TYR A 579 0.80 37.29 24.76
CA TYR A 579 0.31 37.12 23.39
C TYR A 579 -1.20 36.96 23.36
N ASN A 580 -1.92 38.06 23.61
CA ASN A 580 -3.39 38.10 23.58
C ASN A 580 -3.91 39.32 22.79
N GLU A 581 -3.61 39.36 21.49
CA GLU A 581 -4.15 40.36 20.55
C GLU A 581 -5.28 39.80 19.68
N THR A 582 -5.88 38.68 20.11
CA THR A 582 -6.96 37.99 19.39
C THR A 582 -8.32 38.68 19.53
N ASP A 583 -9.29 38.19 18.75
CA ASP A 583 -10.73 38.50 18.76
C ASP A 583 -11.47 38.25 20.09
N GLY A 584 -10.74 37.96 21.18
CA GLY A 584 -11.29 37.71 22.50
C GLY A 584 -11.74 36.27 22.70
N ALA A 585 -11.22 35.33 21.91
CA ALA A 585 -11.39 33.90 22.12
C ALA A 585 -10.84 33.41 23.47
N ASP A 586 -11.25 32.20 23.89
CA ASP A 586 -10.74 31.57 25.11
C ASP A 586 -9.25 31.22 25.03
N ILE A 587 -8.82 30.77 23.83
CA ILE A 587 -7.48 30.27 23.56
C ILE A 587 -6.89 31.02 22.35
N PRO A 588 -5.99 31.98 22.58
CA PRO A 588 -5.23 32.58 21.49
C PRO A 588 -4.33 31.58 20.77
N ILE A 589 -4.30 31.66 19.44
CA ILE A 589 -3.39 30.92 18.57
C ILE A 589 -2.29 31.89 18.09
N ASN A 590 -1.06 31.40 18.01
CA ASN A 590 0.11 32.22 17.74
C ASN A 590 1.12 31.42 16.92
N SER A 591 1.93 32.09 16.11
CA SER A 591 3.08 31.48 15.44
C SER A 591 4.34 31.64 16.27
N GLN A 592 5.14 30.58 16.36
CA GLN A 592 6.51 30.57 16.84
C GLN A 592 7.45 30.22 15.68
N VAL A 593 8.34 31.15 15.34
CA VAL A 593 9.24 31.01 14.19
C VAL A 593 10.68 31.08 14.65
N TYR A 594 11.46 30.07 14.29
CA TYR A 594 12.91 30.09 14.35
C TYR A 594 13.41 30.11 12.92
N ASP A 595 14.04 31.20 12.50
CA ASP A 595 14.67 31.33 11.19
C ASP A 595 16.19 31.56 11.36
N ALA A 596 16.92 31.82 10.27
CA ALA A 596 18.34 32.06 10.36
C ALA A 596 18.69 33.46 10.89
N THR A 597 17.76 34.41 10.97
CA THR A 597 18.08 35.81 11.33
C THR A 597 17.85 36.17 12.79
N TYR A 598 17.05 35.42 13.55
CA TYR A 598 16.77 35.78 14.94
C TYR A 598 18.03 35.81 15.82
N ASP A 599 18.10 36.81 16.72
CA ASP A 599 19.10 36.87 17.77
C ASP A 599 18.59 36.12 19.02
N PRO A 600 19.23 35.01 19.45
CA PRO A 600 18.82 34.29 20.66
C PRO A 600 18.97 35.09 21.97
N GLU A 601 19.76 36.17 21.99
CA GLU A 601 19.87 37.06 23.15
C GLU A 601 18.65 37.99 23.26
N GLU A 602 18.11 38.45 22.14
CA GLU A 602 16.92 39.31 22.08
C GLU A 602 15.61 38.50 22.03
N HIS A 603 15.62 37.38 21.32
CA HIS A 603 14.50 36.47 21.07
C HIS A 603 14.87 35.03 21.48
N PRO A 604 14.97 34.73 22.79
CA PRO A 604 15.48 33.45 23.31
C PRO A 604 14.64 32.24 22.93
N HIS A 605 13.44 32.43 22.38
CA HIS A 605 12.57 31.35 21.93
C HIS A 605 12.02 31.59 20.52
N GLY A 606 12.83 32.25 19.67
CA GLY A 606 12.44 32.64 18.32
C GLY A 606 11.42 33.79 18.31
N TRP A 607 10.93 34.12 17.14
CA TRP A 607 9.86 35.10 16.93
C TRP A 607 8.52 34.55 17.39
N HIS A 608 7.70 35.39 18.02
CA HIS A 608 6.31 35.07 18.38
C HIS A 608 5.37 36.09 17.77
N HIS A 609 4.33 35.60 17.10
CA HIS A 609 3.35 36.46 16.46
C HIS A 609 1.94 36.04 16.87
N CYS A 610 1.17 37.00 17.37
CA CYS A 610 -0.24 36.80 17.68
C CYS A 610 -1.04 36.69 16.39
N TRP A 611 -1.95 35.75 16.32
CA TRP A 611 -2.96 35.76 15.27
C TRP A 611 -4.08 36.73 15.69
N SER A 612 -4.80 37.27 14.72
CA SER A 612 -5.96 38.14 14.97
C SER A 612 -7.17 37.36 15.51
N MET A 613 -7.17 36.03 15.37
CA MET A 613 -8.24 35.14 15.81
C MET A 613 -7.68 34.02 16.70
N GLY A 614 -8.49 33.57 17.66
CA GLY A 614 -8.22 32.36 18.45
C GLY A 614 -9.29 31.29 18.30
N VAL A 615 -9.28 30.33 19.22
CA VAL A 615 -10.29 29.27 19.31
C VAL A 615 -10.99 29.29 20.67
N ASN A 616 -12.28 28.95 20.69
CA ASN A 616 -13.04 28.81 21.93
C ASN A 616 -13.07 27.35 22.37
N LYS A 617 -13.20 27.15 23.68
CA LYS A 617 -13.29 25.79 24.21
C LYS A 617 -14.62 25.14 23.84
N GLY A 618 -14.66 23.81 23.88
CA GLY A 618 -15.86 23.03 23.65
C GLY A 618 -16.35 22.99 22.20
N SER A 619 -15.56 23.48 21.24
CA SER A 619 -15.91 23.51 19.81
C SER A 619 -14.74 23.03 18.95
N TRP A 620 -15.06 22.45 17.79
CA TRP A 620 -14.08 22.12 16.75
C TRP A 620 -13.73 23.35 15.92
N TYR A 621 -12.45 23.50 15.61
CA TYR A 621 -11.93 24.54 14.73
C TYR A 621 -11.00 23.92 13.69
N THR A 622 -11.17 24.30 12.43
CA THR A 622 -10.20 23.99 11.37
C THR A 622 -9.09 25.02 11.41
N ILE A 623 -7.84 24.56 11.51
CA ILE A 623 -6.63 25.38 11.44
C ILE A 623 -5.92 25.04 10.15
N ASP A 624 -5.57 26.08 9.39
CA ASP A 624 -4.69 25.99 8.24
C ASP A 624 -3.43 26.77 8.52
N TYR A 625 -2.28 26.20 8.18
CA TYR A 625 -0.98 26.86 8.34
C TYR A 625 -0.09 26.60 7.15
N ARG A 626 0.40 27.68 6.54
CA ARG A 626 1.23 27.66 5.33
C ARG A 626 2.62 28.23 5.63
N THR A 627 3.64 27.53 5.14
CA THR A 627 5.02 28.00 5.10
C THR A 627 5.50 28.02 3.67
N ILE A 628 6.12 29.14 3.27
CA ILE A 628 6.72 29.37 1.97
C ILE A 628 8.20 29.67 2.23
N LEU A 629 9.08 28.86 1.67
CA LEU A 629 10.51 29.10 1.73
C LEU A 629 10.87 30.40 1.02
N ASN A 630 11.92 31.04 1.53
CA ASN A 630 12.53 32.19 0.91
C ASN A 630 13.37 31.77 -0.31
N THR A 631 13.58 32.72 -1.22
CA THR A 631 14.66 32.66 -2.21
C THR A 631 15.99 32.47 -1.46
N PRO A 632 16.84 31.48 -1.81
CA PRO A 632 18.05 31.19 -1.06
C PRO A 632 18.91 32.43 -0.78
N GLY A 633 19.17 32.73 0.49
CA GLY A 633 19.95 33.89 0.94
C GLY A 633 19.19 35.21 1.09
N GLU A 634 17.97 35.32 0.57
CA GLU A 634 17.11 36.50 0.72
C GLU A 634 16.10 36.28 1.85
N SER A 635 15.75 37.34 2.59
CA SER A 635 14.78 37.25 3.69
C SER A 635 13.36 37.50 3.19
N ASP A 636 12.88 36.71 2.22
CA ASP A 636 11.55 36.85 1.60
C ASP A 636 10.60 35.66 1.90
N GLY A 637 10.95 34.82 2.88
CA GLY A 637 10.14 33.68 3.31
C GLY A 637 8.89 34.13 4.06
N ARG A 638 7.83 33.33 3.99
CA ARG A 638 6.49 33.71 4.48
C ARG A 638 5.80 32.59 5.26
N ILE A 639 4.97 33.01 6.20
CA ILE A 639 3.99 32.15 6.86
C ILE A 639 2.61 32.82 6.90
N LEU A 640 1.58 31.99 6.75
CA LEU A 640 0.18 32.41 6.80
C LEU A 640 -0.64 31.41 7.62
N GLY A 641 -1.66 31.89 8.33
CA GLY A 641 -2.52 31.10 9.19
C GLY A 641 -4.00 31.45 9.03
N TRP A 642 -4.88 30.45 9.01
CA TRP A 642 -6.33 30.62 8.97
C TRP A 642 -7.03 29.84 10.07
N ILE A 643 -8.16 30.37 10.52
CA ILE A 643 -9.09 29.68 11.43
C ILE A 643 -10.45 29.59 10.72
N ASN A 644 -10.95 28.37 10.54
CA ASN A 644 -12.18 28.07 9.79
C ASN A 644 -12.22 28.71 8.39
N GLY A 645 -11.06 28.81 7.75
CA GLY A 645 -10.90 29.42 6.42
C GLY A 645 -10.79 30.94 6.40
N GLU A 646 -10.92 31.63 7.54
CA GLU A 646 -10.69 33.08 7.62
C GLU A 646 -9.21 33.37 7.94
N LEU A 647 -8.59 34.29 7.18
CA LEU A 647 -7.18 34.64 7.35
C LEU A 647 -6.98 35.29 8.73
N ALA A 648 -6.27 34.60 9.60
CA ALA A 648 -6.02 35.00 10.98
C ALA A 648 -4.63 35.60 11.16
N PHE A 649 -3.66 35.22 10.31
CA PHE A 649 -2.30 35.71 10.35
C PHE A 649 -1.65 35.72 8.97
N ASP A 650 -0.94 36.80 8.66
CA ASP A 650 -0.13 36.93 7.46
C ASP A 650 1.17 37.70 7.80
N SER A 651 2.31 37.02 7.63
CA SER A 651 3.62 37.65 7.87
C SER A 651 3.92 38.84 6.96
N ASP A 652 3.29 38.96 5.78
CA ASP A 652 3.43 40.14 4.92
C ASP A 652 2.77 41.39 5.51
N GLU A 653 1.84 41.25 6.46
CA GLU A 653 1.27 42.40 7.15
C GLU A 653 2.22 42.96 8.22
N LEU A 654 3.04 42.11 8.84
CA LEU A 654 4.09 42.53 9.78
C LEU A 654 5.12 43.45 9.10
N ALA A 655 5.49 43.12 7.86
CA ALA A 655 6.41 43.92 7.05
C ALA A 655 5.92 45.36 6.80
N LYS A 656 4.59 45.56 6.79
CA LYS A 656 3.97 46.87 6.51
C LYS A 656 3.86 47.76 7.76
N GLU A 657 3.90 47.17 8.96
CA GLU A 657 3.76 47.90 10.22
C GLU A 657 5.10 48.37 10.81
N ASP A 658 6.15 47.56 10.69
CA ASP A 658 7.46 47.82 11.31
C ASP A 658 8.45 48.51 10.35
N GLY A 659 8.29 48.34 9.03
CA GLY A 659 9.14 48.95 8.00
C GLY A 659 10.59 48.45 7.96
N GLU A 660 10.97 47.53 8.85
CA GLU A 660 12.30 46.89 8.93
C GLU A 660 12.26 45.36 8.75
N PHE A 661 11.06 44.74 8.70
CA PHE A 661 10.90 43.30 8.45
C PHE A 661 10.64 43.02 6.97
N ASP A 662 11.60 42.41 6.28
CA ASP A 662 11.48 42.02 4.87
C ASP A 662 10.90 40.60 4.68
N GLY A 663 10.93 39.79 5.74
CA GLY A 663 10.53 38.38 5.74
C GLY A 663 11.44 37.48 6.57
N TYR A 664 11.18 36.18 6.52
CA TYR A 664 12.01 35.18 7.20
C TYR A 664 13.10 34.64 6.28
N LEU A 665 14.24 34.28 6.86
CA LEU A 665 15.32 33.57 6.17
C LEU A 665 15.37 32.11 6.66
N PHE A 666 14.59 31.23 6.05
CA PHE A 666 14.60 29.80 6.34
C PHE A 666 15.74 29.06 5.63
N LEU A 667 16.09 29.50 4.42
CA LEU A 667 17.03 28.88 3.50
C LEU A 667 18.20 29.83 3.22
N GLU A 668 19.32 29.65 3.91
CA GLU A 668 20.56 30.38 3.66
C GLU A 668 21.17 29.97 2.30
N GLU A 669 21.91 30.86 1.63
CA GLU A 669 22.45 30.65 0.27
C GLU A 669 23.25 29.33 0.13
N GLN A 670 23.99 28.95 1.17
CA GLN A 670 24.81 27.73 1.19
C GLN A 670 24.02 26.41 1.26
N PHE A 671 22.70 26.48 1.46
CA PHE A 671 21.79 25.34 1.52
C PHE A 671 20.74 25.37 0.40
N ALA A 672 20.99 26.11 -0.68
CA ALA A 672 20.04 26.35 -1.78
C ALA A 672 19.46 25.08 -2.43
N GLU A 673 20.06 23.91 -2.21
CA GLU A 673 19.57 22.62 -2.69
C GLU A 673 18.54 21.93 -1.78
N ARG A 674 18.25 22.50 -0.61
CA ARG A 674 17.30 21.94 0.38
C ARG A 674 15.90 22.52 0.19
N GLY A 675 14.89 21.73 0.54
CA GLY A 675 13.51 22.17 0.68
C GLY A 675 13.03 22.01 2.12
N ILE A 676 11.70 21.92 2.31
CA ILE A 676 11.08 21.63 3.59
C ILE A 676 11.10 20.13 3.82
N PRO A 677 11.88 19.61 4.79
CA PRO A 677 12.07 18.17 4.90
C PRO A 677 10.91 17.48 5.63
N LEU A 678 10.25 18.16 6.59
CA LEU A 678 9.22 17.53 7.42
C LEU A 678 8.15 18.49 7.92
N TRP A 679 6.94 17.94 8.06
CA TRP A 679 5.87 18.44 8.91
C TRP A 679 5.91 17.73 10.27
N ARG A 680 5.89 18.50 11.36
CA ARG A 680 6.03 17.96 12.71
C ARG A 680 4.70 18.09 13.45
N ARG A 681 4.06 16.96 13.72
CA ARG A 681 2.88 16.89 14.60
C ARG A 681 3.33 16.91 16.05
N HIS A 682 3.56 18.12 16.55
CA HIS A 682 4.22 18.38 17.82
C HIS A 682 3.33 19.08 18.83
N TYR A 683 2.67 18.29 19.66
CA TYR A 683 1.89 18.76 20.78
C TYR A 683 2.69 18.66 22.06
N HIS A 684 3.14 19.81 22.55
CA HIS A 684 3.99 19.91 23.71
C HIS A 684 3.47 21.00 24.65
N TYR A 685 3.01 20.58 25.82
CA TYR A 685 2.52 21.46 26.85
C TYR A 685 3.67 22.32 27.43
N GLY A 686 3.55 23.64 27.33
CA GLY A 686 4.50 24.61 27.83
C GLY A 686 5.84 24.68 27.08
N GLY A 687 6.79 25.42 27.67
CA GLY A 687 8.20 25.50 27.23
C GLY A 687 9.22 25.02 28.27
N GLY A 688 8.76 24.71 29.49
CA GLY A 688 9.60 24.20 30.60
C GLY A 688 8.81 23.79 31.85
N TRP A 689 7.49 23.65 31.74
CA TRP A 689 6.60 23.26 32.82
C TRP A 689 5.54 22.31 32.27
N GLY A 690 5.23 21.25 33.01
CA GLY A 690 4.24 20.27 32.59
C GLY A 690 2.80 20.71 32.77
N SER A 691 1.90 19.85 32.30
CA SER A 691 0.46 20.01 32.42
C SER A 691 0.03 20.15 33.89
N PRO A 692 -0.87 21.09 34.24
CA PRO A 692 -1.34 21.28 35.61
C PRO A 692 -2.17 20.12 36.17
N LYS A 693 -2.68 19.25 35.29
CA LYS A 693 -3.47 18.06 35.62
C LYS A 693 -3.43 17.08 34.45
N ASP A 694 -3.92 15.87 34.67
CA ASP A 694 -4.26 14.96 33.59
C ASP A 694 -5.35 15.60 32.72
N GLN A 695 -5.06 15.82 31.44
CA GLN A 695 -6.00 16.45 30.51
C GLN A 695 -5.63 16.17 29.05
N SER A 696 -6.61 16.35 28.17
CA SER A 696 -6.47 16.06 26.75
C SER A 696 -6.99 17.19 25.88
N LEU A 697 -6.40 17.31 24.71
CA LEU A 697 -7.00 17.97 23.55
C LEU A 697 -7.19 16.93 22.45
N TYR A 698 -7.95 17.27 21.41
CA TYR A 698 -8.27 16.33 20.35
C TYR A 698 -7.97 16.91 18.97
N GLU A 699 -7.55 16.05 18.06
CA GLU A 699 -7.24 16.39 16.68
C GLU A 699 -7.94 15.42 15.72
N ARG A 700 -8.32 15.90 14.53
CA ARG A 700 -8.70 15.06 13.40
C ARG A 700 -8.39 15.75 12.07
N ASN A 701 -8.58 15.00 10.97
CA ASN A 701 -8.52 15.51 9.59
C ASN A 701 -7.18 16.19 9.24
N LEU A 702 -6.05 15.70 9.76
CA LEU A 702 -4.74 16.19 9.34
C LEU A 702 -4.49 15.84 7.87
N SER A 703 -4.26 16.88 7.08
CA SER A 703 -3.96 16.84 5.66
C SER A 703 -2.83 17.80 5.35
N ILE A 704 -1.92 17.44 4.44
CA ILE A 704 -0.80 18.29 4.04
C ILE A 704 -0.75 18.33 2.51
N TRP A 705 -0.58 19.53 1.96
CA TRP A 705 -0.37 19.80 0.54
C TRP A 705 0.95 20.53 0.36
N VAL A 706 1.55 20.38 -0.82
CA VAL A 706 2.83 21.01 -1.15
C VAL A 706 2.78 21.72 -2.51
N ASP A 707 3.62 22.74 -2.67
CA ASP A 707 3.87 23.48 -3.93
C ASP A 707 2.61 23.80 -4.76
N ASP A 708 2.56 23.36 -6.03
CA ASP A 708 1.46 23.66 -6.95
C ASP A 708 0.12 23.02 -6.53
N ASN A 709 0.15 22.09 -5.59
CA ASN A 709 -1.02 21.38 -5.07
C ASN A 709 -1.62 22.06 -3.83
N VAL A 710 -1.03 23.14 -3.30
CA VAL A 710 -1.61 23.83 -2.13
C VAL A 710 -2.99 24.43 -2.43
N PRO A 711 -3.94 24.37 -1.48
CA PRO A 711 -5.27 24.93 -1.67
C PRO A 711 -5.24 26.43 -1.86
N LYS A 712 -6.09 26.93 -2.76
CA LYS A 712 -6.38 28.36 -2.85
C LYS A 712 -7.27 28.73 -1.68
N MET A 713 -6.78 29.63 -0.85
CA MET A 713 -7.53 30.21 0.27
C MET A 713 -7.92 31.62 -0.19
N ASP A 714 -9.22 31.89 -0.23
CA ASP A 714 -9.79 33.17 -0.68
C ASP A 714 -9.79 34.24 0.42
#